data_AF-A0A8H7ZAD9-F1
#
_entry.id   AF-A0A8H7ZAD9-F1
#
_cell.length_a   1.000
_cell.length_b   1.000
_cell.length_c   1.000
_cell.angle_alpha   90.00
_cell.angle_beta   90.00
_cell.angle_gamma   90.00
#
_symmetry.space_group_name_H-M   'P 1'
#
loop_
_entity.id
_entity.type
_entity.pdbx_description
1 polymer ?
#
loop_
_entity_poly.entity_id
_entity_poly.type
_entity_poly.pdbx_seq_one_letter_code
_entity_poly.pdbx_strand_id
1 'polypeptide(L)'
;MSRISLDQYQNDILCEIVSIAGIPNLTRLLDSAFLQNNGNIQEAINNVITQKSIYKYDYATTPFTYREFGVIFMRRRADFTSVVEFGVFDDYCVENEVKVELELSYLMRTILDWIELERLLNGLKPSKVVKIRLKIDLSESHSILGLDRLPLLLGPVKERLIALSIESNSFDGSRGALDLEYLRDIEVLELLRCGIKGSFSHCHNLKELEYMPSGRENPIDISNLPPTLKRLHLYRCDDIKGVLNKSVQFPSLESISVSYEGPELPSSVKDLLQLMTCSNTTSIELDGSRKDDTSGNEEFLKILHKEAKKKGFKLDSLKIDAFFHSKLHLLPSKHLDQNYMRNQHWHPSELPSTLQEMRFDEMEVPSSKQIIQYFPASLVRLDLCNGTEIDWSDSDLDFSKFTNMKSLQLQYCEIRDYIYSFAFPSSLEEMKLWDIGISSINEIKFPKRLKRLQVTSEEIEEVINPPFPLSLRELDLSYNRIKKIDVTSNKFGEPLQIDLLDLRFNRSELPLSDCKLPDTLRYLFMGHCVQDEAFHFNDNLCILKLDRCVFKKQQGVTFGSNLKSLEMVNSRLTHFNVNLPESLEEIDLSRNKLAEVPVQLCYLKNLRKISVERNQIRYVYMNFISSSLEVFKVNCNKIKEIQLTFPESVTNLLSVDLSANRLKRFSMAMIGHNDRTLHNNLYELVLSENEFLSDEDISILSTQLPKSVQFMWGKKEATPYLHNSVYAINELPNRYLVRREIFSGPYAFDSDMESGEDMDSDGELEMGSGEDEDLDIDSNEGDYSDSG
;
A
#
# COMPACT_ATOMS: atom_id res chain seq x y z
N MET A 1 24.26 19.50 30.83
CA MET A 1 22.85 19.31 31.21
C MET A 1 22.81 18.45 32.47
N SER A 2 21.99 18.79 33.46
CA SER A 2 21.92 18.11 34.77
C SER A 2 20.99 16.89 34.75
N ARG A 3 21.29 15.89 35.57
CA ARG A 3 20.39 14.76 35.89
C ARG A 3 19.00 15.28 36.28
N ILE A 4 17.94 14.73 35.70
CA ILE A 4 16.58 15.19 35.97
C ILE A 4 15.92 14.38 37.09
N SER A 5 14.97 14.97 37.82
CA SER A 5 14.26 14.29 38.90
C SER A 5 13.49 13.05 38.43
N LEU A 6 13.08 13.02 37.16
CA LEU A 6 12.42 11.85 36.57
C LEU A 6 13.31 10.61 36.60
N ASP A 7 14.64 10.76 36.46
CA ASP A 7 15.59 9.64 36.51
C ASP A 7 15.71 9.00 37.90
N GLN A 8 15.07 9.55 38.93
CA GLN A 8 15.04 8.96 40.26
C GLN A 8 13.86 8.01 40.49
N TYR A 9 12.92 7.93 39.55
CA TYR A 9 11.77 7.03 39.65
C TYR A 9 12.18 5.56 39.47
N GLN A 10 11.35 4.65 39.99
CA GLN A 10 11.54 3.21 39.80
C GLN A 10 11.42 2.83 38.32
N ASN A 11 12.16 1.80 37.92
CA ASN A 11 12.29 1.39 36.52
C ASN A 11 10.94 1.03 35.89
N ASP A 12 10.05 0.42 36.66
CA ASP A 12 8.70 0.01 36.26
C ASP A 12 7.80 1.21 35.91
N ILE A 13 7.86 2.29 36.71
CA ILE A 13 7.16 3.55 36.39
C ILE A 13 7.76 4.20 35.14
N LEU A 14 9.09 4.20 35.02
CA LEU A 14 9.78 4.75 33.87
C LEU A 14 9.46 3.97 32.59
N CYS A 15 9.38 2.63 32.66
CA CYS A 15 8.96 1.78 31.54
C CYS A 15 7.54 2.12 31.09
N GLU A 16 6.62 2.38 32.02
CA GLU A 16 5.25 2.79 31.69
C GLU A 16 5.23 4.15 31.00
N ILE A 17 5.97 5.13 31.53
CA ILE A 17 6.11 6.47 30.92
C ILE A 17 6.69 6.37 29.50
N VAL A 18 7.77 5.61 29.32
CA VAL A 18 8.40 5.39 28.01
C VAL A 18 7.46 4.66 27.05
N SER A 19 6.71 3.68 27.54
CA SER A 19 5.72 2.94 26.74
C SER A 19 4.56 3.84 26.28
N ILE A 20 4.10 4.75 27.14
CA ILE A 20 3.06 5.73 26.82
C ILE A 20 3.59 6.78 25.83
N ALA A 21 4.80 7.29 26.06
CA ALA A 21 5.42 8.26 25.18
C ALA A 21 5.71 7.66 23.80
N GLY A 22 6.11 6.40 23.75
CA GLY A 22 6.51 5.69 22.54
C GLY A 22 7.92 6.06 22.09
N ILE A 23 8.74 5.04 21.79
CA ILE A 23 10.12 5.22 21.33
C ILE A 23 10.27 6.19 20.15
N PRO A 24 9.40 6.19 19.12
CA PRO A 24 9.51 7.13 18.00
C PRO A 24 9.54 8.61 18.45
N ASN A 25 8.72 8.95 19.45
CA ASN A 25 8.67 10.30 20.01
C ASN A 25 9.89 10.65 20.89
N LEU A 26 10.64 9.63 21.32
CA LEU A 26 11.83 9.76 22.15
C LEU A 26 13.13 9.69 21.34
N THR A 27 13.08 9.50 20.02
CA THR A 27 14.26 9.40 19.14
C THR A 27 15.25 10.55 19.34
N ARG A 28 14.77 11.79 19.56
CA ARG A 28 15.60 12.97 19.86
C ARG A 28 16.44 12.85 21.14
N LEU A 29 16.06 11.96 22.05
CA LEU A 29 16.79 11.70 23.29
C LEU A 29 17.84 10.59 23.13
N LEU A 30 17.72 9.72 22.11
CA LEU A 30 18.55 8.53 21.96
C LEU A 30 20.02 8.86 21.61
N ASP A 31 20.27 9.91 20.84
CA ASP A 31 21.61 10.35 20.41
C ASP A 31 22.24 11.42 21.34
N SER A 32 21.70 11.61 22.54
CA SER A 32 22.04 12.78 23.37
C SER A 32 22.86 12.43 24.61
N ALA A 33 23.78 13.33 24.99
CA ALA A 33 24.49 13.30 26.28
C ALA A 33 23.56 13.30 27.51
N PHE A 34 22.25 13.49 27.30
CA PHE A 34 21.21 13.32 28.31
C PHE A 34 21.19 11.89 28.85
N LEU A 35 21.21 10.84 28.02
CA LEU A 35 21.12 9.46 28.50
C LEU A 35 22.35 9.05 29.31
N GLN A 36 23.54 9.57 28.96
CA GLN A 36 24.77 9.37 29.74
C GLN A 36 24.65 9.88 31.19
N ASN A 37 23.79 10.88 31.44
CA ASN A 37 23.56 11.45 32.77
C ASN A 37 22.28 10.94 33.43
N ASN A 38 21.48 10.10 32.75
CA ASN A 38 20.18 9.60 33.21
C ASN A 38 20.06 8.08 32.91
N GLY A 39 20.85 7.29 33.66
CA GLY A 39 20.98 5.85 33.44
C GLY A 39 19.72 5.04 33.72
N ASN A 40 18.85 5.46 34.65
CA ASN A 40 17.60 4.75 34.93
C ASN A 40 16.60 4.93 33.79
N ILE A 41 16.56 6.12 33.18
CA ILE A 41 15.76 6.37 31.97
C ILE A 41 16.31 5.54 30.80
N GLN A 42 17.63 5.47 30.64
CA GLN A 42 18.26 4.65 29.61
C GLN A 42 17.91 3.15 29.78
N GLU A 43 17.99 2.64 31.01
CA GLU A 43 17.61 1.27 31.34
C GLU A 43 16.13 1.00 31.02
N ALA A 44 15.23 1.92 31.39
CA ALA A 44 13.81 1.81 31.07
C ALA A 44 13.56 1.81 29.55
N ILE A 45 14.27 2.65 28.78
CA ILE A 45 14.21 2.65 27.31
C ILE A 45 14.64 1.29 26.75
N ASN A 46 15.77 0.75 27.21
CA ASN A 46 16.26 -0.56 26.76
C ASN A 46 15.28 -1.68 27.07
N ASN A 47 14.65 -1.65 28.25
CA ASN A 47 13.64 -2.60 28.66
C ASN A 47 12.40 -2.53 27.75
N VAL A 48 11.88 -1.33 27.46
CA VAL A 48 10.73 -1.15 26.58
C VAL A 48 11.04 -1.57 25.13
N ILE A 49 12.24 -1.27 24.63
CA ILE A 49 12.69 -1.73 23.31
C ILE A 49 12.68 -3.26 23.25
N THR A 50 13.33 -3.89 24.23
CA THR A 50 13.46 -5.36 24.27
C THR A 50 12.11 -6.06 24.45
N GLN A 51 11.20 -5.47 25.23
CA GLN A 51 9.85 -6.02 25.44
C GLN A 51 9.01 -6.07 24.16
N LYS A 52 9.13 -5.06 23.30
CA LYS A 52 8.36 -5.00 22.05
C LYS A 52 8.93 -5.90 20.95
N SER A 53 10.22 -6.24 21.03
CA SER A 53 11.00 -7.14 20.16
C SER A 53 11.13 -6.77 18.68
N ILE A 54 10.08 -6.23 18.04
CA ILE A 54 10.08 -5.81 16.63
C ILE A 54 9.66 -4.33 16.52
N TYR A 55 10.48 -3.54 15.84
CA TYR A 55 10.12 -2.18 15.42
C TYR A 55 10.04 -2.08 13.90
N LYS A 56 9.07 -1.30 13.40
CA LYS A 56 8.71 -1.27 11.98
C LYS A 56 8.99 0.08 11.34
N TYR A 57 9.63 0.08 10.19
CA TYR A 57 9.69 1.19 9.26
C TYR A 57 9.04 0.75 7.94
N ASP A 58 8.02 1.49 7.50
CA ASP A 58 7.33 1.22 6.24
C ASP A 58 7.42 2.45 5.34
N TYR A 59 8.22 2.34 4.29
CA TYR A 59 8.45 3.40 3.33
C TYR A 59 7.17 3.80 2.58
N ALA A 60 6.23 2.88 2.37
CA ALA A 60 4.93 3.15 1.75
C ALA A 60 3.99 3.97 2.66
N THR A 61 4.25 3.97 3.98
CA THR A 61 3.53 4.82 4.93
C THR A 61 4.18 6.18 5.12
N THR A 62 5.32 6.44 4.48
CA THR A 62 5.92 7.76 4.54
C THR A 62 4.99 8.77 3.87
N PRO A 63 4.97 10.02 4.36
CA PRO A 63 4.18 11.09 3.78
C PRO A 63 4.26 11.27 2.25
N PHE A 64 5.36 10.82 1.64
CA PHE A 64 5.73 11.13 0.27
C PHE A 64 5.37 10.04 -0.76
N THR A 65 5.09 8.83 -0.29
CA THR A 65 4.73 7.67 -1.13
C THR A 65 3.22 7.42 -1.19
N TYR A 66 2.46 8.11 -0.36
CA TYR A 66 1.02 8.24 -0.46
C TYR A 66 0.72 8.76 -1.88
N ARG A 67 0.34 7.92 -2.83
CA ARG A 67 0.05 8.34 -4.23
C ARG A 67 -1.18 7.65 -4.84
N GLU A 68 -1.69 6.57 -4.27
CA GLU A 68 -2.82 5.83 -4.88
C GLU A 68 -3.95 5.45 -3.89
N PHE A 69 -5.03 4.96 -4.49
CA PHE A 69 -6.44 4.83 -4.08
C PHE A 69 -6.77 4.09 -2.77
N GLY A 70 -5.82 3.90 -1.85
CA GLY A 70 -6.05 3.18 -0.60
C GLY A 70 -6.77 4.01 0.46
N VAL A 71 -7.84 3.43 1.02
CA VAL A 71 -8.49 3.81 2.29
C VAL A 71 -7.43 3.82 3.42
N ILE A 72 -7.45 4.80 4.32
CA ILE A 72 -6.48 4.93 5.43
C ILE A 72 -6.38 3.64 6.26
N PHE A 73 -7.49 2.93 6.39
CA PHE A 73 -7.64 1.73 7.21
C PHE A 73 -7.04 0.45 6.62
N MET A 74 -6.48 0.49 5.41
CA MET A 74 -5.64 -0.57 4.83
C MET A 74 -4.18 -0.51 5.31
N ARG A 75 -3.79 0.53 6.08
CA ARG A 75 -2.40 0.75 6.51
C ARG A 75 -1.85 -0.39 7.37
N ARG A 76 -0.61 -0.81 7.07
CA ARG A 76 0.24 -1.55 8.01
C ARG A 76 0.81 -0.55 9.03
N ARG A 77 0.81 -0.94 10.31
CA ARG A 77 1.28 -0.07 11.41
C ARG A 77 2.81 0.04 11.36
N ALA A 78 3.34 1.24 11.12
CA ALA A 78 4.77 1.54 11.24
C ALA A 78 5.04 2.30 12.55
N ASP A 79 6.23 2.10 13.11
CA ASP A 79 6.71 2.83 14.28
C ASP A 79 7.44 4.10 13.87
N PHE A 80 8.21 4.01 12.80
CA PHE A 80 8.95 5.13 12.25
C PHE A 80 8.31 5.55 10.92
N THR A 81 8.07 6.84 10.77
CA THR A 81 7.53 7.45 9.54
C THR A 81 8.59 8.26 8.79
N SER A 82 9.84 8.22 9.29
CA SER A 82 10.99 8.92 8.78
C SER A 82 12.23 8.03 8.84
N VAL A 83 12.97 7.94 7.73
CA VAL A 83 14.27 7.24 7.66
C VAL A 83 15.28 7.79 8.66
N VAL A 84 15.21 9.09 8.98
CA VAL A 84 16.11 9.74 9.93
C VAL A 84 15.84 9.27 11.36
N GLU A 85 14.56 9.22 11.75
CA GLU A 85 14.15 8.72 13.07
C GLU A 85 14.52 7.24 13.24
N PHE A 86 14.30 6.45 12.18
CA PHE A 86 14.72 5.06 12.13
C PHE A 86 16.25 4.91 12.29
N GLY A 87 17.04 5.70 11.56
CA GLY A 87 18.50 5.65 11.61
C GLY A 87 19.05 5.95 13.01
N VAL A 88 18.53 6.99 13.67
CA VAL A 88 18.91 7.33 15.06
C VAL A 88 18.58 6.18 16.02
N PHE A 89 17.43 5.52 15.82
CA PHE A 89 17.05 4.37 16.63
C PHE A 89 17.93 3.14 16.38
N ASP A 90 18.26 2.84 15.11
CA ASP A 90 19.19 1.75 14.76
C ASP A 90 20.55 1.97 15.41
N ASP A 91 21.13 3.15 15.21
CA ASP A 91 22.43 3.53 15.75
C ASP A 91 22.47 3.34 17.26
N TYR A 92 21.45 3.83 17.97
CA TYR A 92 21.34 3.64 19.42
C TYR A 92 21.33 2.16 19.81
N CYS A 93 20.52 1.32 19.15
CA CYS A 93 20.42 -0.10 19.48
C CYS A 93 21.72 -0.85 19.19
N VAL A 94 22.40 -0.51 18.09
CA VAL A 94 23.69 -1.10 17.74
C VAL A 94 24.77 -0.70 18.75
N GLU A 95 24.86 0.58 19.10
CA GLU A 95 25.89 1.10 20.02
C GLU A 95 25.71 0.60 21.47
N ASN A 96 24.47 0.37 21.89
CA ASN A 96 24.14 -0.08 23.24
C ASN A 96 23.87 -1.61 23.32
N GLU A 97 24.11 -2.36 22.25
CA GLU A 97 23.88 -3.81 22.15
C GLU A 97 22.46 -4.24 22.59
N VAL A 98 21.44 -3.43 22.26
CA VAL A 98 20.05 -3.72 22.60
C VAL A 98 19.48 -4.73 21.60
N LYS A 99 19.06 -5.90 22.08
CA LYS A 99 18.49 -6.96 21.24
C LYS A 99 17.12 -6.56 20.71
N VAL A 100 17.05 -6.35 19.40
CA VAL A 100 15.83 -5.95 18.71
C VAL A 100 15.85 -6.44 17.26
N GLU A 101 14.68 -6.66 16.69
CA GLU A 101 14.46 -6.91 15.27
C GLU A 101 13.85 -5.66 14.62
N LEU A 102 14.36 -5.29 13.44
CA LEU A 102 13.88 -4.15 12.67
C LEU A 102 13.24 -4.66 11.39
N GLU A 103 11.95 -4.38 11.20
CA GLU A 103 11.21 -4.71 9.99
C GLU A 103 11.19 -3.49 9.05
N LEU A 104 11.86 -3.61 7.91
CA LEU A 104 11.91 -2.64 6.83
C LEU A 104 10.93 -3.09 5.74
N SER A 105 9.92 -2.29 5.43
CA SER A 105 8.93 -2.58 4.39
C SER A 105 8.96 -1.54 3.29
N TYR A 106 9.00 -2.01 2.05
CA TYR A 106 9.15 -1.18 0.86
C TYR A 106 8.20 -1.60 -0.24
N LEU A 107 7.34 -0.69 -0.69
CA LEU A 107 6.60 -0.81 -1.94
C LEU A 107 7.36 -0.07 -3.05
N MET A 108 7.91 -0.83 -3.98
CA MET A 108 8.83 -0.33 -5.01
C MET A 108 8.06 0.10 -6.25
N ARG A 109 7.82 1.41 -6.39
CA ARG A 109 7.10 1.97 -7.55
C ARG A 109 8.07 2.53 -8.59
N THR A 110 9.16 3.13 -8.12
CA THR A 110 10.11 3.91 -8.93
C THR A 110 11.55 3.58 -8.58
N ILE A 111 12.50 4.05 -9.40
CA ILE A 111 13.93 3.94 -9.12
C ILE A 111 14.35 4.64 -7.80
N LEU A 112 13.59 5.65 -7.36
CA LEU A 112 13.89 6.36 -6.12
C LEU A 112 13.76 5.47 -4.89
N ASP A 113 12.78 4.58 -4.91
CA ASP A 113 12.48 3.70 -3.79
C ASP A 113 13.67 2.73 -3.61
N TRP A 114 14.28 2.31 -4.73
CA TRP A 114 15.53 1.55 -4.74
C TRP A 114 16.72 2.32 -4.21
N ILE A 115 16.89 3.58 -4.65
CA ILE A 115 18.00 4.43 -4.20
C ILE A 115 17.88 4.71 -2.70
N GLU A 116 16.67 4.94 -2.20
CA GLU A 116 16.42 5.16 -0.78
C GLU A 116 16.74 3.89 0.02
N LEU A 117 16.24 2.73 -0.41
CA LEU A 117 16.55 1.46 0.23
C LEU A 117 18.06 1.18 0.23
N GLU A 118 18.74 1.36 -0.90
CA GLU A 118 20.18 1.18 -1.02
C GLU A 118 20.94 2.14 -0.10
N ARG A 119 20.54 3.42 -0.02
CA ARG A 119 21.15 4.39 0.89
C ARG A 119 20.93 4.01 2.34
N LEU A 120 19.72 3.58 2.69
CA LEU A 120 19.40 3.12 4.04
C LEU A 120 20.31 1.95 4.40
N LEU A 121 20.28 0.86 3.63
CA LEU A 121 21.05 -0.36 3.93
C LEU A 121 22.57 -0.09 4.00
N ASN A 122 23.10 0.77 3.12
CA ASN A 122 24.51 1.17 3.16
C ASN A 122 24.88 2.04 4.38
N GLY A 123 23.91 2.77 4.94
CA GLY A 123 24.10 3.60 6.13
C GLY A 123 24.07 2.82 7.45
N LEU A 124 23.54 1.59 7.45
CA LEU A 124 23.40 0.79 8.67
C LEU A 124 24.72 0.22 9.15
N LYS A 125 24.98 0.34 10.45
CA LYS A 125 26.18 -0.21 11.10
C LYS A 125 26.10 -1.75 11.17
N PRO A 126 27.22 -2.47 11.06
CA PRO A 126 27.26 -3.91 11.29
C PRO A 126 26.80 -4.27 12.71
N SER A 127 26.05 -5.36 12.88
CA SER A 127 25.61 -5.83 14.20
C SER A 127 25.30 -7.32 14.20
N LYS A 128 25.52 -7.99 15.33
CA LYS A 128 25.07 -9.37 15.57
C LYS A 128 23.81 -9.44 16.42
N VAL A 129 23.49 -8.36 17.12
CA VAL A 129 22.41 -8.27 18.12
C VAL A 129 21.15 -7.67 17.50
N VAL A 130 21.31 -6.63 16.67
CA VAL A 130 20.20 -6.00 15.94
C VAL A 130 19.97 -6.72 14.62
N LYS A 131 18.82 -7.37 14.49
CA LYS A 131 18.46 -8.17 13.31
C LYS A 131 17.51 -7.43 12.39
N ILE A 132 17.54 -7.75 11.10
CA ILE A 132 16.73 -7.10 10.07
C ILE A 132 15.78 -8.11 9.41
N ARG A 133 14.53 -7.70 9.28
CA ARG A 133 13.53 -8.31 8.40
C ARG A 133 13.28 -7.33 7.26
N LEU A 134 13.50 -7.75 6.02
CA LEU A 134 13.31 -6.90 4.85
C LEU A 134 12.14 -7.41 4.01
N LYS A 135 11.18 -6.53 3.71
CA LYS A 135 10.05 -6.79 2.82
C LYS A 135 10.12 -5.86 1.62
N ILE A 136 10.13 -6.45 0.43
CA ILE A 136 10.20 -5.75 -0.86
C ILE A 136 8.99 -6.16 -1.69
N ASP A 137 8.06 -5.25 -1.88
CA ASP A 137 6.90 -5.43 -2.73
C ASP A 137 7.14 -4.77 -4.09
N LEU A 138 7.13 -5.58 -5.14
CA LEU A 138 7.32 -5.19 -6.54
C LEU A 138 6.01 -5.24 -7.34
N SER A 139 4.87 -5.44 -6.69
CA SER A 139 3.56 -5.59 -7.33
C SER A 139 3.22 -4.39 -8.24
N GLU A 140 3.53 -3.19 -7.77
CA GLU A 140 3.34 -1.93 -8.51
C GLU A 140 4.61 -1.46 -9.23
N SER A 141 5.67 -2.28 -9.26
CA SER A 141 6.93 -1.86 -9.85
C SER A 141 6.88 -1.90 -11.37
N HIS A 142 7.03 -0.72 -11.98
CA HIS A 142 7.24 -0.60 -13.43
C HIS A 142 8.70 -0.84 -13.85
N SER A 143 9.63 -0.92 -12.87
CA SER A 143 11.05 -1.22 -13.08
C SER A 143 11.33 -2.72 -12.94
N ILE A 144 12.13 -3.30 -13.83
CA ILE A 144 12.55 -4.70 -13.72
C ILE A 144 13.86 -4.77 -12.93
N LEU A 145 13.76 -4.92 -11.60
CA LEU A 145 14.88 -5.44 -10.82
C LEU A 145 15.17 -6.87 -11.24
N GLY A 146 16.42 -7.13 -11.62
CA GLY A 146 16.95 -8.48 -11.68
C GLY A 146 17.14 -9.02 -10.27
N LEU A 147 16.35 -10.04 -9.89
CA LEU A 147 16.49 -10.75 -8.61
C LEU A 147 17.90 -11.34 -8.43
N ASP A 148 18.62 -11.59 -9.52
CA ASP A 148 20.03 -12.01 -9.53
C ASP A 148 20.99 -10.96 -8.94
N ARG A 149 20.58 -9.69 -8.87
CA ARG A 149 21.39 -8.58 -8.34
C ARG A 149 21.10 -8.27 -6.88
N LEU A 150 20.03 -8.80 -6.30
CA LEU A 150 19.67 -8.60 -4.90
C LEU A 150 20.80 -8.92 -3.90
N PRO A 151 21.66 -9.95 -4.11
CA PRO A 151 22.81 -10.20 -3.25
C PRO A 151 23.79 -9.01 -3.09
N LEU A 152 23.89 -8.13 -4.09
CA LEU A 152 24.72 -6.92 -4.01
C LEU A 152 24.09 -5.88 -3.08
N LEU A 153 22.76 -5.72 -3.13
CA LEU A 153 22.00 -4.77 -2.31
C LEU A 153 22.03 -5.17 -0.83
N LEU A 154 21.93 -6.47 -0.57
CA LEU A 154 21.88 -7.04 0.77
C LEU A 154 23.26 -7.18 1.42
N GLY A 155 24.35 -7.04 0.65
CA GLY A 155 25.72 -7.19 1.11
C GLY A 155 26.03 -6.47 2.43
N PRO A 156 25.71 -5.17 2.58
CA PRO A 156 25.97 -4.40 3.81
C PRO A 156 25.29 -4.96 5.06
N VAL A 157 24.13 -5.62 4.90
CA VAL A 157 23.28 -6.08 6.00
C VAL A 157 23.19 -7.60 6.14
N LYS A 158 24.00 -8.35 5.38
CA LYS A 158 23.90 -9.82 5.28
C LYS A 158 23.90 -10.53 6.63
N GLU A 159 24.78 -10.14 7.56
CA GLU A 159 24.89 -10.78 8.90
C GLU A 159 23.74 -10.40 9.85
N ARG A 160 23.02 -9.32 9.53
CA ARG A 160 21.86 -8.83 10.28
C ARG A 160 20.56 -9.44 9.75
N LEU A 161 20.51 -9.82 8.48
CA LEU A 161 19.31 -10.29 7.79
C LEU A 161 18.85 -11.65 8.32
N ILE A 162 17.65 -11.70 8.91
CA ILE A 162 17.00 -12.94 9.40
C ILE A 162 15.73 -13.29 8.62
N ALA A 163 15.10 -12.30 7.98
CA ALA A 163 13.91 -12.50 7.18
C ALA A 163 13.99 -11.71 5.88
N LEU A 164 13.58 -12.33 4.78
CA LEU A 164 13.43 -11.70 3.47
C LEU A 164 12.06 -12.05 2.89
N SER A 165 11.31 -11.03 2.52
CA SER A 165 10.02 -11.14 1.85
C SER A 165 10.09 -10.38 0.53
N ILE A 166 9.72 -11.04 -0.57
CA ILE A 166 9.67 -10.45 -1.90
C ILE A 166 8.37 -10.85 -2.58
N GLU A 167 7.60 -9.86 -2.99
CA GLU A 167 6.41 -10.03 -3.81
C GLU A 167 6.63 -9.45 -5.20
N SER A 168 6.50 -10.27 -6.24
CA SER A 168 6.64 -9.86 -7.65
C SER A 168 5.28 -9.69 -8.30
N ASN A 169 5.15 -8.89 -9.37
CA ASN A 169 3.97 -8.87 -10.24
C ASN A 169 4.04 -9.84 -11.42
N SER A 170 5.21 -10.40 -11.73
CA SER A 170 5.40 -11.21 -12.93
C SER A 170 5.46 -12.71 -12.65
N PHE A 171 4.73 -13.47 -13.46
CA PHE A 171 4.74 -14.94 -13.48
C PHE A 171 5.70 -15.52 -14.55
N ASP A 172 6.17 -14.71 -15.49
CA ASP A 172 6.98 -15.19 -16.62
C ASP A 172 8.48 -15.43 -16.28
N GLY A 173 8.92 -15.10 -15.06
CA GLY A 173 10.33 -15.22 -14.67
C GLY A 173 11.26 -14.15 -15.28
N SER A 174 10.71 -13.11 -15.92
CA SER A 174 11.46 -12.00 -16.54
C SER A 174 12.38 -11.24 -15.58
N ARG A 175 12.08 -11.27 -14.28
CA ARG A 175 12.93 -10.68 -13.22
C ARG A 175 14.15 -11.53 -12.87
N GLY A 176 14.40 -12.64 -13.58
CA GLY A 176 15.45 -13.58 -13.24
C GLY A 176 15.12 -14.42 -12.01
N ALA A 177 16.14 -15.00 -11.39
CA ALA A 177 15.95 -15.92 -10.28
C ALA A 177 16.94 -15.66 -9.14
N LEU A 178 16.40 -15.70 -7.92
CA LEU A 178 17.15 -15.53 -6.67
C LEU A 178 17.94 -16.80 -6.35
N ASP A 179 19.24 -16.66 -6.16
CA ASP A 179 20.10 -17.76 -5.74
C ASP A 179 19.98 -18.03 -4.24
N LEU A 180 19.35 -19.16 -3.88
CA LEU A 180 19.13 -19.55 -2.50
C LEU A 180 20.44 -19.84 -1.74
N GLU A 181 21.56 -20.08 -2.43
CA GLU A 181 22.85 -20.24 -1.77
C GLU A 181 23.32 -18.98 -1.03
N TYR A 182 22.81 -17.80 -1.39
CA TYR A 182 23.12 -16.57 -0.66
C TYR A 182 22.37 -16.48 0.68
N LEU A 183 21.26 -17.22 0.83
CA LEU A 183 20.33 -17.14 1.94
C LEU A 183 20.44 -18.34 2.91
N ARG A 184 21.61 -18.99 2.97
CA ARG A 184 21.83 -20.21 3.79
C ARG A 184 21.44 -20.04 5.27
N ASP A 185 21.67 -18.84 5.82
CA ASP A 185 21.44 -18.52 7.23
C ASP A 185 20.08 -17.85 7.50
N ILE A 186 19.23 -17.65 6.48
CA ILE A 186 17.93 -17.01 6.63
C ILE A 186 17.01 -17.87 7.50
N GLU A 187 16.22 -17.24 8.37
CA GLU A 187 15.25 -17.94 9.22
C GLU A 187 13.82 -17.87 8.66
N VAL A 188 13.49 -16.80 7.95
CA VAL A 188 12.15 -16.56 7.39
C VAL A 188 12.29 -16.13 5.94
N LEU A 189 11.59 -16.82 5.05
CA LEU A 189 11.64 -16.53 3.62
C LEU A 189 10.24 -16.52 3.04
N GLU A 190 9.85 -15.40 2.44
CA GLU A 190 8.60 -15.21 1.72
C GLU A 190 8.93 -14.81 0.28
N LEU A 191 8.54 -15.63 -0.68
CA LEU A 191 8.87 -15.44 -2.09
C LEU A 191 7.61 -15.66 -2.92
N LEU A 192 6.92 -14.58 -3.25
CA LEU A 192 5.67 -14.59 -3.99
C LEU A 192 5.92 -14.20 -5.45
N ARG A 193 5.57 -15.10 -6.38
CA ARG A 193 5.75 -14.96 -7.83
C ARG A 193 7.21 -14.70 -8.23
N CYS A 194 8.15 -15.31 -7.49
CA CYS A 194 9.58 -15.14 -7.70
C CYS A 194 10.23 -16.40 -8.30
N GLY A 195 11.18 -16.20 -9.21
CA GLY A 195 12.05 -17.28 -9.69
C GLY A 195 13.13 -17.60 -8.67
N ILE A 196 13.47 -18.89 -8.50
CA ILE A 196 14.53 -19.36 -7.60
C ILE A 196 15.56 -20.21 -8.35
N LYS A 197 16.81 -20.18 -7.87
CA LYS A 197 17.88 -21.12 -8.24
C LYS A 197 18.34 -21.87 -7.00
N GLY A 198 18.59 -23.17 -7.15
CA GLY A 198 18.96 -24.05 -6.05
C GLY A 198 17.75 -24.67 -5.35
N SER A 199 17.93 -25.06 -4.09
CA SER A 199 16.95 -25.81 -3.30
C SER A 199 16.80 -25.20 -1.91
N PHE A 200 15.59 -25.23 -1.36
CA PHE A 200 15.33 -24.81 0.03
C PHE A 200 16.07 -25.66 1.06
N SER A 201 16.48 -26.88 0.72
CA SER A 201 17.32 -27.72 1.58
C SER A 201 18.68 -27.09 1.92
N HIS A 202 19.15 -26.13 1.11
CA HIS A 202 20.36 -25.35 1.37
C HIS A 202 20.16 -24.23 2.40
N CYS A 203 18.92 -23.87 2.73
CA CYS A 203 18.59 -22.88 3.76
C CYS A 203 18.51 -23.57 5.13
N HIS A 204 19.67 -23.82 5.75
CA HIS A 204 19.76 -24.71 6.91
C HIS A 204 19.06 -24.18 8.17
N ASN A 205 18.93 -22.85 8.32
CA ASN A 205 18.27 -22.23 9.47
C ASN A 205 16.80 -21.86 9.22
N LEU A 206 16.25 -22.22 8.06
CA LEU A 206 14.91 -21.81 7.65
C LEU A 206 13.84 -22.41 8.56
N LYS A 207 13.10 -21.55 9.25
CA LYS A 207 12.00 -21.88 10.16
C LYS A 207 10.65 -21.59 9.55
N GLU A 208 10.57 -20.60 8.65
CA GLU A 208 9.32 -20.18 8.01
C GLU A 208 9.53 -20.01 6.51
N LEU A 209 8.65 -20.62 5.72
CA LEU A 209 8.66 -20.52 4.28
C LEU A 209 7.26 -20.18 3.76
N GLU A 210 7.16 -19.11 3.00
CA GLU A 210 6.00 -18.79 2.18
C GLU A 210 6.44 -18.70 0.72
N TYR A 211 5.80 -19.48 -0.15
CA TYR A 211 6.25 -19.60 -1.54
C TYR A 211 5.09 -19.72 -2.53
N MET A 212 5.11 -18.83 -3.51
CA MET A 212 4.32 -18.93 -4.73
C MET A 212 5.28 -18.90 -5.92
N PRO A 213 5.36 -19.94 -6.75
CA PRO A 213 6.26 -19.97 -7.90
C PRO A 213 5.88 -18.91 -8.93
N SER A 214 6.86 -18.35 -9.65
CA SER A 214 6.58 -17.45 -10.78
C SER A 214 5.85 -18.20 -11.90
N GLY A 215 6.24 -19.44 -12.24
CA GLY A 215 5.57 -20.23 -13.28
C GLY A 215 5.68 -21.74 -13.08
N ARG A 216 5.19 -22.52 -14.06
CA ARG A 216 5.15 -23.99 -14.00
C ARG A 216 6.51 -24.69 -14.11
N GLU A 217 7.56 -23.94 -14.47
CA GLU A 217 8.90 -24.50 -14.72
C GLU A 217 9.70 -24.78 -13.43
N ASN A 218 9.34 -24.15 -12.31
CA ASN A 218 9.97 -24.35 -10.99
C ASN A 218 8.95 -24.83 -9.94
N PRO A 219 8.34 -26.02 -10.12
CA PRO A 219 7.45 -26.57 -9.11
C PRO A 219 8.23 -26.86 -7.83
N ILE A 220 7.66 -26.53 -6.68
CA ILE A 220 8.27 -26.89 -5.41
C ILE A 220 8.30 -28.42 -5.28
N ASP A 221 9.40 -28.93 -4.74
CA ASP A 221 9.53 -30.32 -4.34
C ASP A 221 9.50 -30.38 -2.81
N ILE A 222 8.39 -30.86 -2.25
CA ILE A 222 8.17 -30.93 -0.81
C ILE A 222 9.15 -31.89 -0.12
N SER A 223 9.84 -32.77 -0.86
CA SER A 223 10.89 -33.63 -0.32
C SER A 223 12.20 -32.89 -0.05
N ASN A 224 12.38 -31.69 -0.63
CA ASN A 224 13.57 -30.86 -0.44
C ASN A 224 13.40 -29.76 0.62
N LEU A 225 12.36 -29.86 1.46
CA LEU A 225 12.17 -28.91 2.56
C LEU A 225 13.15 -29.20 3.71
N PRO A 226 13.76 -28.17 4.32
CA PRO A 226 14.71 -28.37 5.41
C PRO A 226 14.00 -28.87 6.68
N PRO A 227 14.62 -29.76 7.46
CA PRO A 227 13.99 -30.34 8.66
C PRO A 227 13.80 -29.32 9.81
N THR A 228 14.46 -28.16 9.73
CA THR A 228 14.33 -27.04 10.67
C THR A 228 13.02 -26.25 10.49
N LEU A 229 12.32 -26.46 9.38
CA LEU A 229 11.10 -25.74 9.03
C LEU A 229 9.97 -26.03 10.04
N LYS A 230 9.29 -24.96 10.46
CA LYS A 230 8.17 -24.96 11.42
C LYS A 230 6.89 -24.40 10.84
N ARG A 231 6.98 -23.44 9.92
CA ARG A 231 5.82 -22.83 9.26
C ARG A 231 6.00 -22.90 7.76
N LEU A 232 4.96 -23.35 7.07
CA LEU A 232 4.97 -23.52 5.62
C LEU A 232 3.67 -22.97 5.03
N HIS A 233 3.79 -22.07 4.07
CA HIS A 233 2.69 -21.55 3.26
C HIS A 233 3.00 -21.79 1.78
N LEU A 234 2.16 -22.55 1.10
CA LEU A 234 2.31 -22.86 -0.32
C LEU A 234 1.08 -22.45 -1.12
N TYR A 235 1.31 -21.73 -2.21
CA TYR A 235 0.27 -21.37 -3.17
C TYR A 235 0.28 -22.27 -4.39
N ARG A 236 -0.88 -22.40 -5.06
CA ARG A 236 -1.04 -23.16 -6.31
C ARG A 236 -0.54 -24.60 -6.20
N CYS A 237 -1.02 -25.33 -5.20
CA CYS A 237 -0.56 -26.67 -4.87
C CYS A 237 -0.86 -27.73 -5.95
N ASP A 238 -1.68 -27.40 -6.96
CA ASP A 238 -2.07 -28.27 -8.07
C ASP A 238 -0.87 -28.75 -8.92
N ASP A 239 0.16 -27.91 -9.06
CA ASP A 239 1.34 -28.15 -9.94
C ASP A 239 2.58 -28.68 -9.17
N ILE A 240 2.43 -29.06 -7.89
CA ILE A 240 3.55 -29.48 -7.02
C ILE A 240 4.02 -30.90 -7.35
N LYS A 241 5.33 -31.09 -7.49
CA LYS A 241 5.95 -32.41 -7.62
C LYS A 241 6.14 -33.04 -6.24
N GLY A 242 5.59 -34.23 -6.03
CA GLY A 242 5.82 -35.04 -4.83
C GLY A 242 5.84 -36.52 -5.20
N VAL A 243 7.01 -37.15 -5.13
CA VAL A 243 7.13 -38.61 -5.17
C VAL A 243 7.58 -39.07 -3.79
N LEU A 244 6.86 -40.04 -3.23
CA LEU A 244 7.19 -40.70 -1.97
C LEU A 244 8.57 -41.36 -2.04
N ASN A 245 9.56 -40.74 -1.41
CA ASN A 245 10.76 -41.43 -0.95
C ASN A 245 10.79 -41.45 0.58
N LYS A 246 10.43 -42.60 1.16
CA LYS A 246 10.38 -42.81 2.63
C LYS A 246 11.75 -42.70 3.33
N SER A 247 12.84 -42.53 2.58
CA SER A 247 14.18 -42.29 3.14
C SER A 247 14.47 -40.81 3.47
N VAL A 248 13.57 -39.89 3.10
CA VAL A 248 13.71 -38.46 3.37
C VAL A 248 13.14 -38.11 4.75
N GLN A 249 13.88 -37.30 5.52
CA GLN A 249 13.40 -36.74 6.79
C GLN A 249 12.57 -35.49 6.52
N PHE A 250 11.27 -35.55 6.79
CA PHE A 250 10.35 -34.42 6.64
C PHE A 250 10.36 -33.50 7.88
N PRO A 251 10.08 -32.20 7.72
CA PRO A 251 9.93 -31.27 8.84
C PRO A 251 8.68 -31.56 9.68
N SER A 252 8.76 -31.23 10.96
CA SER A 252 7.63 -31.27 11.90
C SER A 252 7.03 -29.86 12.04
N LEU A 253 5.94 -29.61 11.30
CA LEU A 253 5.34 -28.30 11.14
C LEU A 253 4.37 -27.96 12.27
N GLU A 254 4.48 -26.71 12.73
CA GLU A 254 3.62 -26.07 13.73
C GLU A 254 2.50 -25.26 13.05
N SER A 255 2.75 -24.74 11.83
CA SER A 255 1.77 -24.05 10.99
C SER A 255 1.84 -24.54 9.54
N ILE A 256 0.67 -24.77 8.93
CA ILE A 256 0.55 -25.14 7.52
C ILE A 256 -0.51 -24.25 6.88
N SER A 257 -0.18 -23.61 5.77
CA SER A 257 -1.11 -22.92 4.89
C SER A 257 -0.96 -23.46 3.46
N VAL A 258 -2.08 -23.77 2.81
CA VAL A 258 -2.08 -24.28 1.44
C VAL A 258 -3.20 -23.65 0.62
N SER A 259 -2.89 -23.31 -0.63
CA SER A 259 -3.87 -22.86 -1.64
C SER A 259 -3.91 -23.80 -2.85
N TYR A 260 -5.11 -24.15 -3.34
CA TYR A 260 -5.32 -24.90 -4.59
C TYR A 260 -6.65 -24.53 -5.28
N GLU A 261 -6.70 -24.63 -6.61
CA GLU A 261 -7.89 -24.24 -7.40
C GLU A 261 -8.67 -25.43 -7.97
N GLY A 262 -8.03 -26.61 -8.05
CA GLY A 262 -8.61 -27.84 -8.60
C GLY A 262 -9.82 -28.35 -7.81
N PRO A 263 -10.72 -29.13 -8.46
CA PRO A 263 -11.86 -29.74 -7.77
C PRO A 263 -11.42 -30.84 -6.78
N GLU A 264 -10.35 -31.55 -7.12
CA GLU A 264 -9.78 -32.63 -6.30
C GLU A 264 -8.63 -32.11 -5.43
N LEU A 265 -8.52 -32.64 -4.22
CA LEU A 265 -7.42 -32.32 -3.32
C LEU A 265 -6.08 -32.84 -3.89
N PRO A 266 -5.07 -31.97 -4.12
CA PRO A 266 -3.78 -32.41 -4.65
C PRO A 266 -3.10 -33.45 -3.74
N SER A 267 -2.45 -34.45 -4.32
CA SER A 267 -1.73 -35.50 -3.57
C SER A 267 -0.64 -34.94 -2.67
N SER A 268 0.05 -33.88 -3.12
CA SER A 268 1.05 -33.14 -2.36
C SER A 268 0.50 -32.59 -1.03
N VAL A 269 -0.72 -32.04 -1.04
CA VAL A 269 -1.40 -31.53 0.16
C VAL A 269 -1.77 -32.69 1.10
N LYS A 270 -2.23 -33.83 0.55
CA LYS A 270 -2.48 -35.04 1.34
C LYS A 270 -1.22 -35.52 2.06
N ASP A 271 -0.11 -35.58 1.33
CA ASP A 271 1.18 -36.00 1.87
C ASP A 271 1.69 -35.02 2.94
N LEU A 272 1.55 -33.71 2.72
CA LEU A 272 1.92 -32.67 3.68
C LEU A 272 1.16 -32.85 5.01
N LEU A 273 -0.17 -33.00 4.95
CA LEU A 273 -0.98 -33.22 6.16
C LEU A 273 -0.60 -34.52 6.88
N GLN A 274 -0.33 -35.60 6.14
CA GLN A 274 -0.04 -36.92 6.73
C GLN A 274 1.39 -37.03 7.28
N LEU A 275 2.37 -36.42 6.62
CA LEU A 275 3.79 -36.60 6.92
C LEU A 275 4.36 -35.48 7.78
N MET A 276 3.90 -34.24 7.64
CA MET A 276 4.54 -33.08 8.26
C MET A 276 3.79 -32.47 9.46
N THR A 277 2.50 -32.80 9.66
CA THR A 277 1.82 -32.43 10.92
C THR A 277 2.43 -33.19 12.11
N CYS A 278 2.39 -32.60 13.30
CA CYS A 278 2.95 -33.16 14.52
C CYS A 278 2.10 -32.78 15.75
N SER A 279 2.47 -33.24 16.95
CA SER A 279 1.76 -32.90 18.20
C SER A 279 1.73 -31.40 18.52
N ASN A 280 2.65 -30.62 17.94
CA ASN A 280 2.76 -29.18 18.15
C ASN A 280 2.12 -28.37 17.00
N THR A 281 1.41 -29.02 16.06
CA THR A 281 0.66 -28.31 15.03
C THR A 281 -0.49 -27.52 15.66
N THR A 282 -0.45 -26.20 15.51
CA THR A 282 -1.39 -25.27 16.15
C THR A 282 -2.11 -24.36 15.15
N SER A 283 -1.63 -24.26 13.91
CA SER A 283 -2.23 -23.36 12.92
C SER A 283 -2.40 -24.07 11.58
N ILE A 284 -3.61 -23.98 11.02
CA ILE A 284 -3.93 -24.50 9.69
C ILE A 284 -4.68 -23.44 8.90
N GLU A 285 -4.28 -23.23 7.65
CA GLU A 285 -4.98 -22.39 6.69
C GLU A 285 -5.20 -23.17 5.39
N LEU A 286 -6.42 -23.06 4.87
CA LEU A 286 -6.82 -23.61 3.59
C LEU A 286 -7.44 -22.49 2.76
N ASP A 287 -6.87 -22.23 1.59
CA ASP A 287 -7.50 -21.49 0.50
C ASP A 287 -7.85 -22.50 -0.60
N GLY A 288 -9.11 -22.94 -0.59
CA GLY A 288 -9.56 -24.09 -1.37
C GLY A 288 -10.39 -23.70 -2.58
N SER A 289 -10.95 -24.72 -3.25
CA SER A 289 -11.84 -24.46 -4.38
C SER A 289 -13.10 -23.73 -3.93
N ARG A 290 -13.40 -22.59 -4.57
CA ARG A 290 -14.66 -21.85 -4.41
C ARG A 290 -15.73 -22.26 -5.43
N LYS A 291 -15.55 -23.40 -6.09
CA LYS A 291 -16.53 -23.97 -7.02
C LYS A 291 -17.58 -24.76 -6.24
N ASP A 292 -18.73 -25.02 -6.89
CA ASP A 292 -19.80 -25.83 -6.30
C ASP A 292 -19.36 -27.26 -5.93
N ASP A 293 -18.33 -27.78 -6.60
CA ASP A 293 -17.71 -29.04 -6.25
C ASP A 293 -16.77 -28.87 -5.04
N THR A 294 -17.30 -29.19 -3.86
CA THR A 294 -16.57 -29.08 -2.59
C THR A 294 -15.78 -30.36 -2.23
N SER A 295 -15.67 -31.34 -3.14
CA SER A 295 -15.15 -32.67 -2.80
C SER A 295 -13.71 -32.66 -2.28
N GLY A 296 -12.82 -31.85 -2.87
CA GLY A 296 -11.45 -31.67 -2.38
C GLY A 296 -11.39 -31.05 -0.98
N ASN A 297 -12.19 -30.00 -0.74
CA ASN A 297 -12.25 -29.29 0.55
C ASN A 297 -12.75 -30.22 1.67
N GLU A 298 -13.78 -31.02 1.35
CA GLU A 298 -14.32 -32.06 2.22
C GLU A 298 -13.29 -33.13 2.57
N GLU A 299 -12.48 -33.55 1.59
CA GLU A 299 -11.40 -34.50 1.81
C GLU A 299 -10.31 -33.91 2.71
N PHE A 300 -9.94 -32.64 2.52
CA PHE A 300 -8.96 -31.95 3.35
C PHE A 300 -9.36 -31.96 4.83
N LEU A 301 -10.60 -31.54 5.13
CA LEU A 301 -11.10 -31.49 6.50
C LEU A 301 -11.16 -32.88 7.15
N LYS A 302 -11.52 -33.91 6.39
CA LYS A 302 -11.51 -35.31 6.86
C LYS A 302 -10.10 -35.79 7.22
N ILE A 303 -9.11 -35.51 6.36
CA ILE A 303 -7.71 -35.89 6.61
C ILE A 303 -7.18 -35.12 7.81
N LEU A 304 -7.43 -33.82 7.89
CA LEU A 304 -7.00 -32.97 9.00
C LEU A 304 -7.55 -33.49 10.33
N HIS A 305 -8.86 -33.76 10.40
CA HIS A 305 -9.47 -34.30 11.63
C HIS A 305 -8.88 -35.65 12.03
N LYS A 306 -8.66 -36.55 11.06
CA LYS A 306 -8.04 -37.85 11.29
C LYS A 306 -6.63 -37.73 11.84
N GLU A 307 -5.79 -36.88 11.24
CA GLU A 307 -4.41 -36.70 11.68
C GLU A 307 -4.33 -35.95 13.02
N ALA A 308 -5.22 -34.99 13.29
CA ALA A 308 -5.35 -34.34 14.59
C ALA A 308 -5.64 -35.35 15.71
N LYS A 309 -6.59 -36.27 15.48
CA LYS A 309 -6.91 -37.34 16.44
C LYS A 309 -5.76 -38.33 16.62
N LYS A 310 -5.09 -38.71 15.52
CA LYS A 310 -3.99 -39.67 15.53
C LYS A 310 -2.72 -39.14 16.19
N LYS A 311 -2.39 -37.87 15.96
CA LYS A 311 -1.16 -37.21 16.44
C LYS A 311 -1.38 -36.38 17.71
N GLY A 312 -2.63 -36.16 18.11
CA GLY A 312 -3.01 -35.53 19.37
C GLY A 312 -2.82 -34.02 19.43
N PHE A 313 -2.80 -33.33 18.28
CA PHE A 313 -2.64 -31.87 18.24
C PHE A 313 -3.98 -31.13 18.32
N LYS A 314 -3.93 -29.87 18.77
CA LYS A 314 -5.07 -28.96 18.86
C LYS A 314 -4.70 -27.64 18.19
N LEU A 315 -5.69 -27.00 17.56
CA LEU A 315 -5.47 -25.75 16.86
C LEU A 315 -5.67 -24.56 17.79
N ASP A 316 -4.76 -23.61 17.70
CA ASP A 316 -4.93 -22.23 18.16
C ASP A 316 -5.53 -21.36 17.06
N SER A 317 -5.22 -21.64 15.79
CA SER A 317 -5.70 -20.90 14.63
C SER A 317 -6.22 -21.83 13.53
N LEU A 318 -7.35 -21.48 12.94
CA LEU A 318 -7.88 -22.14 11.75
C LEU A 318 -8.47 -21.08 10.81
N LYS A 319 -7.94 -21.03 9.58
CA LYS A 319 -8.48 -20.24 8.49
C LYS A 319 -8.94 -21.14 7.35
N ILE A 320 -10.18 -20.96 6.89
CA ILE A 320 -10.74 -21.70 5.76
C ILE A 320 -11.41 -20.71 4.82
N ASP A 321 -10.85 -20.58 3.63
CA ASP A 321 -11.38 -19.81 2.51
C ASP A 321 -11.78 -20.79 1.41
N ALA A 322 -12.95 -21.44 1.57
CA ALA A 322 -13.42 -22.49 0.69
C ALA A 322 -14.90 -22.83 0.97
N PHE A 323 -15.65 -23.30 -0.04
CA PHE A 323 -16.97 -23.89 0.20
C PHE A 323 -16.86 -25.32 0.73
N PHE A 324 -17.61 -25.65 1.79
CA PHE A 324 -17.77 -27.01 2.30
C PHE A 324 -19.09 -27.17 3.06
N HIS A 325 -19.64 -28.38 3.08
CA HIS A 325 -20.95 -28.70 3.64
C HIS A 325 -20.87 -29.43 4.98
N SER A 326 -19.78 -30.16 5.23
CA SER A 326 -19.65 -30.95 6.46
C SER A 326 -19.31 -30.11 7.68
N LYS A 327 -19.89 -30.50 8.82
CA LYS A 327 -19.64 -29.85 10.11
C LYS A 327 -18.15 -29.79 10.43
N LEU A 328 -17.67 -28.60 10.79
CA LEU A 328 -16.31 -28.43 11.28
C LEU A 328 -16.12 -29.07 12.67
N HIS A 329 -15.37 -30.17 12.73
CA HIS A 329 -15.12 -30.90 13.98
C HIS A 329 -13.93 -30.39 14.80
N LEU A 330 -13.03 -29.62 14.19
CA LEU A 330 -11.79 -29.15 14.82
C LEU A 330 -11.82 -27.63 14.94
N LEU A 331 -12.38 -27.13 16.05
CA LEU A 331 -12.45 -25.70 16.32
C LEU A 331 -11.16 -25.19 16.99
N PRO A 332 -10.65 -24.02 16.58
CA PRO A 332 -9.43 -23.44 17.11
C PRO A 332 -9.66 -22.74 18.46
N SER A 333 -8.62 -22.62 19.26
CA SER A 333 -8.70 -22.03 20.61
C SER A 333 -8.62 -20.50 20.63
N LYS A 334 -8.04 -19.84 19.61
CA LYS A 334 -7.78 -18.38 19.57
C LYS A 334 -8.28 -17.66 18.33
N HIS A 335 -8.00 -18.15 17.12
CA HIS A 335 -8.32 -17.46 15.87
C HIS A 335 -9.15 -18.34 14.94
N LEU A 336 -10.31 -17.84 14.50
CA LEU A 336 -11.16 -18.49 13.52
C LEU A 336 -11.46 -17.52 12.38
N ASP A 337 -11.05 -17.87 11.17
CA ASP A 337 -11.34 -17.11 9.96
C ASP A 337 -12.04 -18.04 8.96
N GLN A 338 -13.27 -17.72 8.60
CA GLN A 338 -14.11 -18.56 7.75
C GLN A 338 -14.80 -17.71 6.70
N ASN A 339 -14.46 -17.95 5.43
CA ASN A 339 -15.11 -17.33 4.28
C ASN A 339 -15.99 -18.36 3.57
N TYR A 340 -17.05 -17.90 2.89
CA TYR A 340 -17.87 -18.70 1.99
C TYR A 340 -18.64 -19.84 2.68
N MET A 341 -19.34 -19.51 3.77
CA MET A 341 -20.12 -20.47 4.54
C MET A 341 -21.51 -20.66 3.93
N ARG A 342 -21.76 -21.83 3.31
CA ARG A 342 -23.11 -22.25 2.89
C ARG A 342 -23.55 -23.52 3.61
N ASN A 343 -24.77 -23.52 4.17
CA ASN A 343 -25.47 -24.73 4.64
C ASN A 343 -24.72 -25.59 5.67
N GLN A 344 -24.11 -24.98 6.69
CA GLN A 344 -23.48 -25.71 7.79
C GLN A 344 -24.37 -25.80 9.04
N HIS A 345 -24.56 -27.02 9.55
CA HIS A 345 -25.17 -27.29 10.86
C HIS A 345 -24.17 -27.12 12.02
N TRP A 346 -23.49 -25.98 12.13
CA TRP A 346 -22.76 -25.65 13.36
C TRP A 346 -23.55 -24.61 14.16
N HIS A 347 -23.72 -24.88 15.45
CA HIS A 347 -24.45 -23.98 16.33
C HIS A 347 -23.43 -23.06 17.02
N PRO A 348 -23.64 -21.73 17.08
CA PRO A 348 -22.70 -20.80 17.70
C PRO A 348 -22.29 -21.15 19.15
N SER A 349 -23.11 -21.92 19.87
CA SER A 349 -22.77 -22.43 21.21
C SER A 349 -21.57 -23.38 21.27
N GLU A 350 -21.08 -23.87 20.14
CA GLU A 350 -19.93 -24.77 20.05
C GLU A 350 -18.59 -24.02 20.04
N LEU A 351 -18.62 -22.69 19.94
CA LEU A 351 -17.42 -21.87 19.93
C LEU A 351 -16.63 -22.00 21.24
N PRO A 352 -15.31 -22.21 21.18
CA PRO A 352 -14.48 -22.24 22.36
C PRO A 352 -14.54 -20.91 23.11
N SER A 353 -14.71 -20.98 24.44
CA SER A 353 -14.72 -19.80 25.32
C SER A 353 -13.40 -19.03 25.37
N THR A 354 -12.34 -19.57 24.77
CA THR A 354 -11.01 -18.98 24.73
C THR A 354 -10.76 -18.15 23.46
N LEU A 355 -11.67 -18.20 22.49
CA LEU A 355 -11.50 -17.59 21.17
C LEU A 355 -11.34 -16.07 21.28
N GLN A 356 -10.37 -15.51 20.56
CA GLN A 356 -9.95 -14.11 20.66
C GLN A 356 -10.25 -13.34 19.38
N GLU A 357 -10.15 -13.97 18.22
CA GLU A 357 -10.41 -13.31 16.94
C GLU A 357 -11.32 -14.16 16.07
N MET A 358 -12.31 -13.49 15.48
CA MET A 358 -13.26 -14.09 14.55
C MET A 358 -13.39 -13.21 13.32
N ARG A 359 -13.26 -13.82 12.14
CA ARG A 359 -13.60 -13.20 10.87
C ARG A 359 -14.57 -14.10 10.12
N PHE A 360 -15.58 -13.47 9.55
CA PHE A 360 -16.57 -14.10 8.70
C PHE A 360 -16.81 -13.26 7.44
N ASP A 361 -16.83 -13.93 6.30
CA ASP A 361 -17.10 -13.32 4.98
C ASP A 361 -18.11 -14.18 4.21
N GLU A 362 -19.12 -13.55 3.62
CA GLU A 362 -20.24 -14.18 2.90
C GLU A 362 -20.89 -15.34 3.68
N MET A 363 -21.67 -15.03 4.74
CA MET A 363 -22.41 -16.06 5.48
C MET A 363 -23.93 -15.89 5.39
N GLU A 364 -24.64 -17.01 5.54
CA GLU A 364 -25.84 -17.06 6.40
C GLU A 364 -25.33 -16.86 7.86
N VAL A 365 -25.20 -15.60 8.30
CA VAL A 365 -24.70 -15.28 9.64
C VAL A 365 -25.75 -15.68 10.68
N PRO A 366 -25.37 -16.12 11.90
CA PRO A 366 -26.29 -16.18 13.01
C PRO A 366 -27.05 -14.86 13.19
N SER A 367 -28.30 -14.90 13.64
CA SER A 367 -29.06 -13.67 13.91
C SER A 367 -28.30 -12.77 14.89
N SER A 368 -28.55 -11.46 14.87
CA SER A 368 -27.83 -10.53 15.74
C SER A 368 -27.92 -10.92 17.23
N LYS A 369 -29.07 -11.45 17.69
CA LYS A 369 -29.22 -12.09 19.00
C LYS A 369 -28.29 -13.29 19.25
N GLN A 370 -28.08 -14.16 18.26
CA GLN A 370 -27.17 -15.31 18.41
C GLN A 370 -25.72 -14.87 18.55
N ILE A 371 -25.31 -13.80 17.86
CA ILE A 371 -23.98 -13.19 18.03
C ILE A 371 -23.82 -12.74 19.50
N ILE A 372 -24.79 -11.98 20.02
CA ILE A 372 -24.76 -11.50 21.40
C ILE A 372 -24.93 -12.63 22.43
N GLN A 373 -25.58 -13.74 22.10
CA GLN A 373 -25.78 -14.83 23.06
C GLN A 373 -24.58 -15.78 23.14
N TYR A 374 -23.98 -16.13 22.00
CA TYR A 374 -23.07 -17.27 21.92
C TYR A 374 -21.60 -16.91 21.70
N PHE A 375 -21.31 -15.72 21.15
CA PHE A 375 -19.92 -15.37 20.91
C PHE A 375 -19.18 -15.13 22.25
N PRO A 376 -17.93 -15.59 22.37
CA PRO A 376 -17.23 -15.62 23.65
C PRO A 376 -16.80 -14.23 24.10
N ALA A 377 -16.84 -13.98 25.42
CA ALA A 377 -16.44 -12.70 26.01
C ALA A 377 -14.93 -12.41 25.90
N SER A 378 -14.12 -13.42 25.58
CA SER A 378 -12.68 -13.30 25.34
C SER A 378 -12.32 -12.60 24.02
N LEU A 379 -13.30 -12.31 23.15
CA LEU A 379 -13.05 -11.68 21.86
C LEU A 379 -12.33 -10.33 22.00
N VAL A 380 -11.28 -10.19 21.21
CA VAL A 380 -10.45 -9.01 21.01
C VAL A 380 -10.75 -8.37 19.66
N ARG A 381 -11.02 -9.18 18.63
CA ARG A 381 -11.37 -8.72 17.28
C ARG A 381 -12.58 -9.48 16.74
N LEU A 382 -13.51 -8.75 16.16
CA LEU A 382 -14.62 -9.30 15.39
C LEU A 382 -14.71 -8.59 14.05
N ASP A 383 -14.72 -9.37 12.97
CA ASP A 383 -14.88 -8.90 11.59
C ASP A 383 -16.05 -9.63 10.94
N LEU A 384 -17.09 -8.88 10.60
CA LEU A 384 -18.28 -9.37 9.90
C LEU A 384 -18.36 -8.65 8.56
N CYS A 385 -18.15 -9.39 7.48
CA CYS A 385 -18.24 -8.89 6.10
C CYS A 385 -19.41 -9.56 5.37
N ASN A 386 -20.10 -8.79 4.52
CA ASN A 386 -21.19 -9.27 3.66
C ASN A 386 -22.31 -9.96 4.44
N GLY A 387 -22.66 -9.40 5.60
CA GLY A 387 -23.72 -9.90 6.49
C GLY A 387 -25.09 -9.30 6.20
N THR A 388 -25.47 -9.14 4.93
CA THR A 388 -26.75 -8.51 4.52
C THR A 388 -27.98 -9.24 5.04
N GLU A 389 -27.85 -10.52 5.40
CA GLU A 389 -28.92 -11.34 5.97
C GLU A 389 -29.08 -11.21 7.50
N ILE A 390 -28.20 -10.48 8.19
CA ILE A 390 -28.31 -10.28 9.64
C ILE A 390 -29.52 -9.39 9.94
N ASP A 391 -30.50 -9.94 10.66
CA ASP A 391 -31.58 -9.14 11.24
C ASP A 391 -31.07 -8.38 12.48
N TRP A 392 -30.93 -7.05 12.34
CA TRP A 392 -30.50 -6.14 13.40
C TRP A 392 -31.65 -5.55 14.22
N SER A 393 -32.90 -5.98 14.00
CA SER A 393 -34.09 -5.42 14.67
C SER A 393 -34.25 -5.80 16.14
N ASP A 394 -33.40 -6.70 16.65
CA ASP A 394 -33.38 -7.10 18.06
C ASP A 394 -33.08 -5.91 18.99
N SER A 395 -33.93 -5.67 19.98
CA SER A 395 -33.79 -4.55 20.92
C SER A 395 -32.65 -4.67 21.92
N ASP A 396 -32.04 -5.85 22.05
CA ASP A 396 -31.12 -6.23 23.12
C ASP A 396 -29.66 -6.38 22.63
N LEU A 397 -29.26 -5.60 21.61
CA LEU A 397 -27.92 -5.66 21.02
C LEU A 397 -26.85 -4.99 21.89
N ASP A 398 -26.38 -5.75 22.88
CA ASP A 398 -25.36 -5.32 23.83
C ASP A 398 -23.98 -5.93 23.51
N PHE A 399 -23.19 -5.20 22.72
CA PHE A 399 -21.78 -5.55 22.48
C PHE A 399 -20.89 -5.26 23.70
N SER A 400 -21.37 -4.57 24.75
CA SER A 400 -20.54 -4.17 25.89
C SER A 400 -20.04 -5.37 26.71
N LYS A 401 -20.69 -6.54 26.59
CA LYS A 401 -20.22 -7.80 27.17
C LYS A 401 -18.81 -8.21 26.70
N PHE A 402 -18.37 -7.75 25.52
CA PHE A 402 -17.06 -8.08 24.97
C PHE A 402 -15.98 -7.16 25.54
N THR A 403 -15.72 -7.27 26.85
CA THR A 403 -14.91 -6.31 27.61
C THR A 403 -13.44 -6.18 27.18
N ASN A 404 -12.94 -7.14 26.39
CA ASN A 404 -11.57 -7.16 25.87
C ASN A 404 -11.48 -6.74 24.40
N MET A 405 -12.61 -6.43 23.76
CA MET A 405 -12.67 -6.12 22.33
C MET A 405 -11.97 -4.80 22.03
N LYS A 406 -10.99 -4.84 21.13
CA LYS A 406 -10.21 -3.69 20.67
C LYS A 406 -10.58 -3.26 19.26
N SER A 407 -11.05 -4.18 18.44
CA SER A 407 -11.38 -3.94 17.03
C SER A 407 -12.72 -4.57 16.67
N LEU A 408 -13.59 -3.77 16.05
CA LEU A 408 -14.88 -4.18 15.51
C LEU A 408 -14.97 -3.70 14.07
N GLN A 409 -15.16 -4.62 13.14
CA GLN A 409 -15.34 -4.34 11.72
C GLN A 409 -16.69 -4.91 11.30
N LEU A 410 -17.54 -4.05 10.72
CA LEU A 410 -18.84 -4.40 10.19
C LEU A 410 -18.92 -3.83 8.77
N GLN A 411 -18.89 -4.69 7.77
CA GLN A 411 -18.82 -4.32 6.35
C GLN A 411 -19.99 -4.96 5.60
N TYR A 412 -20.73 -4.14 4.85
CA TYR A 412 -21.88 -4.61 4.06
C TYR A 412 -22.90 -5.39 4.91
N CYS A 413 -23.19 -4.87 6.11
CA CYS A 413 -24.09 -5.53 7.07
C CYS A 413 -25.50 -4.93 7.11
N GLU A 414 -25.79 -3.88 6.32
CA GLU A 414 -27.10 -3.21 6.30
C GLU A 414 -27.68 -2.86 7.70
N ILE A 415 -26.82 -2.38 8.61
CA ILE A 415 -27.21 -2.13 10.01
C ILE A 415 -28.25 -1.02 10.14
N ARG A 416 -28.19 -0.02 9.25
CA ARG A 416 -29.07 1.17 9.22
C ARG A 416 -29.16 1.81 10.61
N ASP A 417 -30.33 2.37 10.94
CA ASP A 417 -30.56 3.11 12.19
C ASP A 417 -30.47 2.24 13.47
N TYR A 418 -30.42 0.90 13.35
CA TYR A 418 -30.30 0.02 14.52
C TYR A 418 -28.98 0.24 15.28
N ILE A 419 -27.94 0.74 14.61
CA ILE A 419 -26.64 1.02 15.22
C ILE A 419 -26.72 2.05 16.36
N TYR A 420 -27.73 2.94 16.36
CA TYR A 420 -27.90 3.95 17.41
C TYR A 420 -28.28 3.34 18.78
N SER A 421 -28.82 2.11 18.74
CA SER A 421 -29.20 1.34 19.93
C SER A 421 -28.03 0.58 20.55
N PHE A 422 -26.93 0.38 19.81
CA PHE A 422 -25.84 -0.49 20.23
C PHE A 422 -25.14 0.04 21.48
N ALA A 423 -24.87 -0.86 22.42
CA ALA A 423 -23.94 -0.62 23.51
C ALA A 423 -22.55 -1.14 23.13
N PHE A 424 -21.65 -0.25 22.69
CA PHE A 424 -20.29 -0.64 22.28
C PHE A 424 -19.37 -0.95 23.49
N PRO A 425 -18.38 -1.86 23.33
CA PRO A 425 -17.39 -2.11 24.36
C PRO A 425 -16.54 -0.88 24.67
N SER A 426 -16.33 -0.59 25.96
CA SER A 426 -15.50 0.55 26.38
C SER A 426 -14.00 0.39 26.04
N SER A 427 -13.56 -0.84 25.77
CA SER A 427 -12.19 -1.19 25.39
C SER A 427 -11.87 -0.92 23.92
N LEU A 428 -12.88 -0.60 23.09
CA LEU A 428 -12.72 -0.49 21.64
C LEU A 428 -11.78 0.68 21.28
N GLU A 429 -10.78 0.37 20.45
CA GLU A 429 -9.77 1.33 19.97
C GLU A 429 -9.90 1.59 18.46
N GLU A 430 -10.45 0.63 17.72
CA GLU A 430 -10.66 0.71 16.28
C GLU A 430 -12.05 0.24 15.90
N MET A 431 -12.71 0.99 15.03
CA MET A 431 -14.04 0.69 14.53
C MET A 431 -14.08 0.98 13.03
N LYS A 432 -14.46 -0.03 12.24
CA LYS A 432 -14.71 0.16 10.81
C LYS A 432 -16.15 -0.20 10.49
N LEU A 433 -16.86 0.79 9.97
CA LEU A 433 -18.23 0.68 9.51
C LEU A 433 -18.21 0.96 8.01
N TRP A 434 -18.37 -0.08 7.21
CA TRP A 434 -18.40 0.06 5.76
C TRP A 434 -19.76 -0.35 5.21
N ASP A 435 -20.35 0.53 4.43
CA ASP A 435 -21.65 0.36 3.79
C ASP A 435 -22.72 -0.19 4.75
N ILE A 436 -22.94 0.57 5.83
CA ILE A 436 -23.88 0.17 6.89
C ILE A 436 -25.27 0.79 6.73
N GLY A 437 -25.54 1.58 5.69
CA GLY A 437 -26.88 2.11 5.38
C GLY A 437 -27.44 3.17 6.34
N ILE A 438 -26.58 4.00 6.94
CA ILE A 438 -26.94 5.17 7.74
C ILE A 438 -26.82 6.48 6.93
N SER A 439 -27.72 7.41 7.20
CA SER A 439 -27.65 8.78 6.65
C SER A 439 -26.95 9.78 7.58
N SER A 440 -26.77 9.45 8.86
CA SER A 440 -26.13 10.33 9.85
C SER A 440 -25.37 9.55 10.93
N ILE A 441 -24.30 10.16 11.44
CA ILE A 441 -23.48 9.61 12.54
C ILE A 441 -23.82 10.22 13.91
N ASN A 442 -24.73 11.19 13.97
CA ASN A 442 -24.94 12.02 15.15
C ASN A 442 -25.52 11.27 16.36
N GLU A 443 -26.29 10.22 16.10
CA GLU A 443 -26.94 9.39 17.12
C GLU A 443 -26.07 8.20 17.56
N ILE A 444 -24.91 7.99 16.92
CA ILE A 444 -24.00 6.88 17.28
C ILE A 444 -23.29 7.18 18.60
N LYS A 445 -23.31 6.21 19.52
CA LYS A 445 -22.66 6.28 20.83
C LYS A 445 -21.24 5.73 20.77
N PHE A 446 -20.31 6.50 20.19
CA PHE A 446 -18.92 6.06 20.05
C PHE A 446 -18.23 5.81 21.42
N PRO A 447 -17.41 4.75 21.54
CA PRO A 447 -16.72 4.42 22.79
C PRO A 447 -15.55 5.38 23.10
N LYS A 448 -15.33 5.67 24.38
CA LYS A 448 -14.39 6.72 24.84
C LYS A 448 -12.91 6.47 24.53
N ARG A 449 -12.51 5.24 24.21
CA ARG A 449 -11.11 4.86 23.91
C ARG A 449 -10.84 4.75 22.41
N LEU A 450 -11.83 5.05 21.57
CA LEU A 450 -11.72 4.93 20.11
C LEU A 450 -10.64 5.88 19.59
N LYS A 451 -9.66 5.33 18.87
CA LYS A 451 -8.54 6.08 18.28
C LYS A 451 -8.66 6.19 16.78
N ARG A 452 -9.28 5.20 16.14
CA ARG A 452 -9.48 5.16 14.69
C ARG A 452 -10.92 4.81 14.36
N LEU A 453 -11.53 5.63 13.52
CA LEU A 453 -12.89 5.44 13.05
C LEU A 453 -12.95 5.54 11.53
N GLN A 454 -13.50 4.50 10.90
CA GLN A 454 -13.96 4.54 9.53
C GLN A 454 -15.48 4.49 9.52
N VAL A 455 -16.11 5.42 8.81
CA VAL A 455 -17.54 5.37 8.52
C VAL A 455 -17.78 5.65 7.05
N THR A 456 -18.14 4.60 6.33
CA THR A 456 -18.62 4.64 4.96
C THR A 456 -20.06 4.18 4.96
N SER A 457 -20.96 4.98 4.40
CA SER A 457 -22.36 4.56 4.23
C SER A 457 -22.98 5.00 2.92
N GLU A 458 -22.19 5.58 2.02
CA GLU A 458 -22.63 6.16 0.74
C GLU A 458 -23.73 7.23 0.83
N GLU A 459 -24.30 7.53 2.00
CA GLU A 459 -25.48 8.39 2.20
C GLU A 459 -25.21 9.60 3.09
N ILE A 460 -24.09 9.62 3.84
CA ILE A 460 -23.80 10.71 4.78
C ILE A 460 -23.49 12.01 4.01
N GLU A 461 -24.34 13.03 4.19
CA GLU A 461 -24.20 14.32 3.51
C GLU A 461 -23.57 15.43 4.38
N GLU A 462 -23.74 15.36 5.70
CA GLU A 462 -23.24 16.38 6.61
C GLU A 462 -22.66 15.77 7.88
N VAL A 463 -21.55 16.32 8.36
CA VAL A 463 -20.92 15.95 9.63
C VAL A 463 -20.61 17.22 10.39
N ILE A 464 -21.43 17.58 11.38
CA ILE A 464 -21.28 18.85 12.12
C ILE A 464 -21.23 18.57 13.61
N ASN A 465 -20.12 18.95 14.25
CA ASN A 465 -19.87 18.73 15.69
C ASN A 465 -20.27 17.31 16.13
N PRO A 466 -19.70 16.27 15.52
CA PRO A 466 -20.13 14.89 15.73
C PRO A 466 -19.88 14.39 17.16
N PRO A 467 -20.51 13.28 17.59
CA PRO A 467 -20.33 12.67 18.91
C PRO A 467 -18.99 11.92 19.07
N PHE A 468 -17.92 12.35 18.40
CA PHE A 468 -16.64 11.68 18.46
C PHE A 468 -15.93 11.87 19.82
N PRO A 469 -15.22 10.84 20.32
CA PRO A 469 -14.44 10.93 21.54
C PRO A 469 -13.12 11.69 21.32
N LEU A 470 -12.61 12.34 22.37
CA LEU A 470 -11.34 13.09 22.32
C LEU A 470 -10.10 12.22 22.08
N SER A 471 -10.22 10.90 22.23
CA SER A 471 -9.15 9.95 21.91
C SER A 471 -8.97 9.73 20.40
N LEU A 472 -9.92 10.16 19.57
CA LEU A 472 -9.91 9.91 18.13
C LEU A 472 -8.78 10.69 17.45
N ARG A 473 -7.94 9.98 16.68
CA ARG A 473 -6.77 10.52 15.97
C ARG A 473 -6.88 10.39 14.46
N GLU A 474 -7.47 9.29 13.98
CA GLU A 474 -7.62 9.02 12.55
C GLU A 474 -9.10 8.85 12.21
N LEU A 475 -9.57 9.63 11.24
CA LEU A 475 -10.94 9.65 10.79
C LEU A 475 -10.99 9.47 9.27
N ASP A 476 -11.66 8.41 8.84
CA ASP A 476 -11.95 8.15 7.42
C ASP A 476 -13.46 8.26 7.20
N LEU A 477 -13.83 9.24 6.39
CA LEU A 477 -15.19 9.51 5.93
C LEU A 477 -15.25 9.45 4.39
N SER A 478 -14.34 8.70 3.78
CA SER A 478 -14.35 8.47 2.33
C SER A 478 -15.59 7.70 1.90
N TYR A 479 -15.89 7.73 0.60
CA TYR A 479 -17.05 7.02 0.01
C TYR A 479 -18.42 7.41 0.62
N ASN A 480 -18.60 8.69 0.97
CA ASN A 480 -19.88 9.26 1.38
C ASN A 480 -20.38 10.31 0.38
N ARG A 481 -21.30 11.18 0.78
CA ARG A 481 -21.87 12.28 -0.01
C ARG A 481 -21.67 13.63 0.67
N ILE A 482 -20.58 13.78 1.43
CA ILE A 482 -20.36 14.94 2.31
C ILE A 482 -20.30 16.25 1.52
N LYS A 483 -21.23 17.16 1.83
CA LYS A 483 -21.32 18.54 1.32
C LYS A 483 -20.95 19.57 2.38
N LYS A 484 -20.93 19.18 3.67
CA LYS A 484 -20.59 20.06 4.79
C LYS A 484 -19.92 19.30 5.93
N ILE A 485 -18.84 19.85 6.45
CA ILE A 485 -18.08 19.23 7.53
C ILE A 485 -17.56 20.23 8.56
N ASP A 486 -17.85 19.99 9.84
CA ASP A 486 -17.26 20.65 11.00
C ASP A 486 -16.83 19.59 12.01
N VAL A 487 -15.52 19.31 12.02
CA VAL A 487 -14.86 18.38 12.96
C VAL A 487 -13.83 19.10 13.82
N THR A 488 -14.05 20.40 14.08
CA THR A 488 -13.22 21.19 15.00
C THR A 488 -13.47 20.83 16.46
N SER A 489 -14.74 20.55 16.79
CA SER A 489 -15.17 20.17 18.13
C SER A 489 -16.18 19.03 18.07
N ASN A 490 -16.37 18.33 19.18
CA ASN A 490 -17.43 17.35 19.32
C ASN A 490 -18.77 18.04 19.65
N LYS A 491 -19.86 17.26 19.74
CA LYS A 491 -21.18 17.78 20.11
C LYS A 491 -21.25 18.47 21.48
N PHE A 492 -20.23 18.31 22.32
CA PHE A 492 -20.11 18.94 23.63
C PHE A 492 -19.25 20.22 23.60
N GLY A 493 -18.76 20.64 22.43
CA GLY A 493 -17.90 21.81 22.25
C GLY A 493 -16.45 21.59 22.65
N GLU A 494 -16.03 20.33 22.84
CA GLU A 494 -14.64 19.99 23.17
C GLU A 494 -13.81 19.81 21.89
N PRO A 495 -12.59 20.37 21.80
CA PRO A 495 -11.81 20.37 20.56
C PRO A 495 -11.30 18.97 20.21
N LEU A 496 -11.63 18.50 19.01
CA LEU A 496 -11.18 17.20 18.52
C LEU A 496 -9.69 17.21 18.18
N GLN A 497 -9.02 16.08 18.44
CA GLN A 497 -7.57 15.93 18.33
C GLN A 497 -7.19 15.06 17.12
N ILE A 498 -7.81 15.32 15.98
CA ILE A 498 -7.65 14.51 14.76
C ILE A 498 -6.34 14.90 14.07
N ASP A 499 -5.44 13.93 13.90
CA ASP A 499 -4.17 14.11 13.20
C ASP A 499 -4.34 13.86 11.69
N LEU A 500 -5.33 13.06 11.32
CA LEU A 500 -5.56 12.59 9.97
C LEU A 500 -7.04 12.52 9.60
N LEU A 501 -7.38 13.09 8.45
CA LEU A 501 -8.72 13.12 7.88
C LEU A 501 -8.71 12.76 6.39
N ASP A 502 -9.52 11.77 5.99
CA ASP A 502 -9.78 11.44 4.58
C ASP A 502 -11.24 11.64 4.22
N LEU A 503 -11.43 12.45 3.19
CA LEU A 503 -12.70 12.83 2.56
C LEU A 503 -12.69 12.50 1.06
N ARG A 504 -11.73 11.70 0.57
CA ARG A 504 -11.70 11.29 -0.84
C ARG A 504 -12.91 10.42 -1.19
N PHE A 505 -13.19 10.31 -2.48
CA PHE A 505 -14.29 9.49 -2.99
C PHE A 505 -15.67 9.88 -2.46
N ASN A 506 -15.82 11.08 -1.89
CA ASN A 506 -17.13 11.67 -1.67
C ASN A 506 -17.73 12.05 -3.03
N ARG A 507 -18.99 11.65 -3.27
CA ARG A 507 -19.64 11.83 -4.58
C ARG A 507 -20.24 13.22 -4.77
N SER A 508 -20.40 13.99 -3.69
CA SER A 508 -20.91 15.35 -3.70
C SER A 508 -19.79 16.38 -3.82
N GLU A 509 -20.10 17.55 -4.38
CA GLU A 509 -19.22 18.72 -4.28
C GLU A 509 -19.20 19.24 -2.84
N LEU A 510 -18.00 19.48 -2.31
CA LEU A 510 -17.78 20.02 -0.97
C LEU A 510 -17.26 21.47 -1.08
N PRO A 511 -18.09 22.50 -0.83
CA PRO A 511 -17.62 23.87 -0.75
C PRO A 511 -16.61 24.03 0.40
N LEU A 512 -15.48 24.69 0.13
CA LEU A 512 -14.46 24.91 1.16
C LEU A 512 -14.97 25.84 2.28
N SER A 513 -15.90 26.76 2.01
CA SER A 513 -16.54 27.58 3.05
C SER A 513 -17.33 26.75 4.08
N ASP A 514 -17.82 25.58 3.68
CA ASP A 514 -18.54 24.62 4.52
C ASP A 514 -17.61 23.58 5.17
N CYS A 515 -16.29 23.80 5.10
CA CYS A 515 -15.27 22.98 5.76
C CYS A 515 -14.68 23.67 6.98
N LYS A 516 -14.78 23.03 8.15
CA LYS A 516 -14.09 23.44 9.37
C LYS A 516 -13.26 22.28 9.91
N LEU A 517 -11.95 22.49 9.92
CA LEU A 517 -10.94 21.47 10.18
C LEU A 517 -10.21 21.74 11.51
N PRO A 518 -9.85 20.71 12.28
CA PRO A 518 -9.15 20.88 13.55
C PRO A 518 -7.70 21.33 13.32
N ASP A 519 -7.18 22.13 14.25
CA ASP A 519 -5.81 22.66 14.17
C ASP A 519 -4.73 21.58 14.32
N THR A 520 -5.07 20.42 14.90
CA THR A 520 -4.13 19.29 15.07
C THR A 520 -3.83 18.55 13.76
N LEU A 521 -4.56 18.85 12.69
CA LEU A 521 -4.53 18.06 11.47
C LEU A 521 -3.15 18.16 10.79
N ARG A 522 -2.54 17.00 10.52
CA ARG A 522 -1.25 16.86 9.84
C ARG A 522 -1.40 16.27 8.44
N TYR A 523 -2.45 15.50 8.23
CA TYR A 523 -2.71 14.77 7.00
C TYR A 523 -4.15 15.00 6.56
N LEU A 524 -4.33 15.63 5.40
CA LEU A 524 -5.65 15.92 4.84
C LEU A 524 -5.75 15.41 3.41
N PHE A 525 -6.70 14.53 3.19
CA PHE A 525 -7.01 14.01 1.85
C PHE A 525 -8.44 14.39 1.52
N MET A 526 -8.63 15.12 0.41
CA MET A 526 -9.95 15.57 -0.01
C MET A 526 -10.18 15.26 -1.49
N GLY A 527 -11.42 14.90 -1.81
CA GLY A 527 -11.89 14.75 -3.18
C GLY A 527 -13.03 15.74 -3.46
N HIS A 528 -13.24 16.11 -4.72
CA HIS A 528 -14.45 16.83 -5.16
C HIS A 528 -14.74 18.16 -4.41
N CYS A 529 -13.71 18.86 -3.93
CA CYS A 529 -13.90 20.14 -3.24
C CYS A 529 -14.02 21.31 -4.21
N VAL A 530 -14.79 22.33 -3.85
CA VAL A 530 -14.97 23.55 -4.64
C VAL A 530 -14.55 24.75 -3.82
N GLN A 531 -13.62 25.54 -4.37
CA GLN A 531 -13.29 26.82 -3.79
C GLN A 531 -14.33 27.87 -4.20
N ASP A 532 -15.17 28.21 -3.24
CA ASP A 532 -16.20 29.25 -3.31
C ASP A 532 -15.77 30.56 -2.62
N GLU A 533 -15.03 30.46 -1.52
CA GLU A 533 -14.46 31.60 -0.80
C GLU A 533 -12.93 31.51 -0.63
N ALA A 534 -12.33 32.47 0.08
CA ALA A 534 -10.93 32.36 0.49
C ALA A 534 -10.81 31.28 1.58
N PHE A 535 -9.81 30.41 1.47
CA PHE A 535 -9.63 29.28 2.38
C PHE A 535 -8.16 29.12 2.77
N HIS A 536 -7.91 28.93 4.06
CA HIS A 536 -6.58 28.70 4.60
C HIS A 536 -6.48 27.26 5.12
N PHE A 537 -5.57 26.48 4.54
CA PHE A 537 -5.17 25.20 5.09
C PHE A 537 -4.16 25.42 6.22
N ASN A 538 -4.45 24.88 7.41
CA ASN A 538 -3.77 25.22 8.66
C ASN A 538 -2.24 24.99 8.67
N ASP A 539 -1.56 25.61 9.64
CA ASP A 539 -0.10 25.58 9.80
C ASP A 539 0.48 24.23 10.20
N ASN A 540 -0.29 23.33 10.81
CA ASN A 540 0.22 22.01 11.22
C ASN A 540 0.18 20.97 10.08
N LEU A 541 -0.49 21.31 8.98
CA LEU A 541 -0.65 20.42 7.85
C LEU A 541 0.69 20.11 7.20
N CYS A 542 1.04 18.83 7.13
CA CYS A 542 2.27 18.34 6.52
C CYS A 542 2.04 17.80 5.10
N ILE A 543 0.87 17.17 4.87
CA ILE A 543 0.47 16.64 3.57
C ILE A 543 -0.95 17.10 3.25
N LEU A 544 -1.11 17.63 2.04
CA LEU A 544 -2.40 17.95 1.45
C LEU A 544 -2.56 17.23 0.13
N LYS A 545 -3.64 16.44 0.01
CA LYS A 545 -4.04 15.83 -1.26
C LYS A 545 -5.42 16.31 -1.67
N LEU A 546 -5.50 16.80 -2.88
CA LEU A 546 -6.70 17.34 -3.51
C LEU A 546 -6.89 16.61 -4.83
N ASP A 547 -7.88 15.72 -4.90
CA ASP A 547 -8.29 15.04 -6.13
C ASP A 547 -9.59 15.63 -6.65
N ARG A 548 -9.70 15.84 -7.97
CA ARG A 548 -10.96 16.30 -8.61
C ARG A 548 -11.54 17.59 -8.01
N CYS A 549 -10.69 18.48 -7.51
CA CYS A 549 -11.12 19.73 -6.87
C CYS A 549 -11.18 20.89 -7.88
N VAL A 550 -12.05 21.87 -7.65
CA VAL A 550 -12.24 23.03 -8.53
C VAL A 550 -11.89 24.32 -7.81
N PHE A 551 -10.81 24.97 -8.25
CA PHE A 551 -10.31 26.22 -7.66
C PHE A 551 -10.60 27.43 -8.56
N LYS A 552 -11.78 28.05 -8.36
CA LYS A 552 -12.24 29.18 -9.18
C LYS A 552 -11.38 30.44 -9.03
N LYS A 553 -10.81 30.69 -7.84
CA LYS A 553 -10.01 31.87 -7.50
C LYS A 553 -8.77 31.48 -6.69
N GLN A 554 -7.80 30.86 -7.34
CA GLN A 554 -6.57 30.31 -6.72
C GLN A 554 -5.85 31.25 -5.73
N GLN A 555 -5.87 32.57 -5.95
CA GLN A 555 -5.26 33.57 -5.04
C GLN A 555 -5.91 33.63 -3.64
N GLY A 556 -7.14 33.13 -3.49
CA GLY A 556 -7.82 33.03 -2.19
C GLY A 556 -7.45 31.80 -1.38
N VAL A 557 -6.62 30.90 -1.93
CA VAL A 557 -6.16 29.70 -1.24
C VAL A 557 -4.77 29.93 -0.67
N THR A 558 -4.61 29.64 0.62
CA THR A 558 -3.31 29.73 1.28
C THR A 558 -3.00 28.45 2.05
N PHE A 559 -1.71 28.17 2.21
CA PHE A 559 -1.23 26.99 2.89
C PHE A 559 -0.34 27.37 4.06
N GLY A 560 -0.43 26.58 5.12
CA GLY A 560 0.38 26.70 6.30
C GLY A 560 1.87 26.42 6.09
N SER A 561 2.70 26.91 7.00
CA SER A 561 4.17 26.92 6.83
C SER A 561 4.87 25.57 6.99
N ASN A 562 4.18 24.52 7.43
CA ASN A 562 4.77 23.18 7.61
C ASN A 562 4.46 22.22 6.46
N LEU A 563 3.74 22.68 5.42
CA LEU A 563 3.35 21.81 4.31
C LEU A 563 4.59 21.33 3.55
N LYS A 564 4.77 20.01 3.49
CA LYS A 564 5.89 19.36 2.81
C LYS A 564 5.50 18.75 1.47
N SER A 565 4.24 18.31 1.34
CA SER A 565 3.74 17.67 0.13
C SER A 565 2.37 18.22 -0.24
N LEU A 566 2.24 18.67 -1.49
CA LEU A 566 1.00 19.16 -2.07
C LEU A 566 0.68 18.39 -3.35
N GLU A 567 -0.46 17.71 -3.36
CA GLU A 567 -1.00 17.04 -4.54
C GLU A 567 -2.32 17.72 -4.94
N MET A 568 -2.40 18.15 -6.19
CA MET A 568 -3.61 18.72 -6.81
C MET A 568 -3.85 18.05 -8.16
N VAL A 569 -4.36 16.82 -8.11
CA VAL A 569 -4.50 15.94 -9.28
C VAL A 569 -5.92 15.99 -9.82
N ASN A 570 -6.07 15.80 -11.13
CA ASN A 570 -7.37 15.72 -11.81
C ASN A 570 -8.30 16.92 -11.54
N SER A 571 -7.74 18.09 -11.28
CA SER A 571 -8.45 19.29 -10.79
C SER A 571 -8.74 20.31 -11.90
N ARG A 572 -8.62 19.88 -13.16
CA ARG A 572 -8.88 20.69 -14.38
C ARG A 572 -8.13 22.03 -14.42
N LEU A 573 -7.01 22.15 -13.70
CA LEU A 573 -6.25 23.40 -13.59
C LEU A 573 -5.67 23.79 -14.96
N THR A 574 -5.94 25.00 -15.44
CA THR A 574 -5.33 25.55 -16.67
C THR A 574 -4.09 26.38 -16.39
N HIS A 575 -4.03 26.98 -15.20
CA HIS A 575 -2.91 27.72 -14.65
C HIS A 575 -2.77 27.36 -13.16
N PHE A 576 -1.64 27.69 -12.55
CA PHE A 576 -1.40 27.45 -11.13
C PHE A 576 -0.74 28.66 -10.48
N ASN A 577 -1.55 29.47 -9.80
CA ASN A 577 -1.21 30.76 -9.21
C ASN A 577 -1.56 30.76 -7.71
N VAL A 578 -0.91 29.89 -6.95
CA VAL A 578 -1.06 29.81 -5.49
C VAL A 578 0.29 30.07 -4.84
N ASN A 579 0.29 30.77 -3.70
CA ASN A 579 1.49 30.96 -2.89
C ASN A 579 1.85 29.65 -2.19
N LEU A 580 3.07 29.18 -2.40
CA LEU A 580 3.57 27.94 -1.81
C LEU A 580 4.53 28.26 -0.65
N PRO A 581 4.49 27.48 0.45
CA PRO A 581 5.41 27.66 1.57
C PRO A 581 6.83 27.16 1.23
N GLU A 582 7.85 27.77 1.82
CA GLU A 582 9.27 27.37 1.61
C GLU A 582 9.57 25.94 2.10
N SER A 583 8.74 25.40 2.98
CA SER A 583 8.83 24.02 3.50
C SER A 583 8.51 22.95 2.46
N LEU A 584 7.94 23.31 1.31
CA LEU A 584 7.45 22.35 0.33
C LEU A 584 8.60 21.55 -0.29
N GLU A 585 8.52 20.23 -0.16
CA GLU A 585 9.47 19.26 -0.69
C GLU A 585 8.94 18.55 -1.94
N GLU A 586 7.62 18.34 -2.05
CA GLU A 586 7.01 17.64 -3.17
C GLU A 586 5.76 18.35 -3.68
N ILE A 587 5.62 18.40 -5.01
CA ILE A 587 4.42 18.88 -5.67
C ILE A 587 4.00 17.96 -6.82
N ASP A 588 2.72 17.61 -6.86
CA ASP A 588 2.11 16.87 -7.95
C ASP A 588 0.88 17.61 -8.49
N LEU A 589 0.98 18.07 -9.74
CA LEU A 589 -0.06 18.75 -10.49
C LEU A 589 -0.46 17.92 -11.73
N SER A 590 -0.30 16.60 -11.68
CA SER A 590 -0.59 15.71 -12.80
C SER A 590 -2.07 15.64 -13.15
N ARG A 591 -2.37 15.19 -14.38
CA ARG A 591 -3.73 15.01 -14.91
C ARG A 591 -4.56 16.31 -14.88
N ASN A 592 -3.93 17.45 -15.14
CA ASN A 592 -4.59 18.76 -15.26
C ASN A 592 -4.59 19.23 -16.72
N LYS A 593 -4.88 20.51 -16.94
CA LYS A 593 -4.90 21.16 -18.27
C LYS A 593 -3.84 22.27 -18.36
N LEU A 594 -2.74 22.17 -17.60
CA LEU A 594 -1.70 23.20 -17.55
C LEU A 594 -1.02 23.33 -18.92
N ALA A 595 -0.86 24.57 -19.39
CA ALA A 595 -0.13 24.86 -20.63
C ALA A 595 1.38 25.06 -20.41
N GLU A 596 1.79 25.29 -19.16
CA GLU A 596 3.16 25.55 -18.74
C GLU A 596 3.45 24.98 -17.35
N VAL A 597 4.73 24.77 -17.05
CA VAL A 597 5.17 24.44 -15.68
C VAL A 597 5.19 25.74 -14.87
N PRO A 598 4.59 25.79 -13.66
CA PRO A 598 4.53 27.04 -12.90
C PRO A 598 5.93 27.51 -12.48
N VAL A 599 6.33 28.70 -12.92
CA VAL A 599 7.70 29.21 -12.72
C VAL A 599 8.03 29.42 -11.25
N GLN A 600 7.05 29.67 -10.38
CA GLN A 600 7.32 29.87 -8.95
C GLN A 600 7.97 28.65 -8.28
N LEU A 601 7.82 27.46 -8.86
CA LEU A 601 8.47 26.24 -8.36
C LEU A 601 10.01 26.33 -8.38
N CYS A 602 10.57 27.16 -9.27
CA CYS A 602 12.01 27.41 -9.35
C CYS A 602 12.61 28.07 -8.10
N TYR A 603 11.78 28.76 -7.30
CA TYR A 603 12.23 29.53 -6.14
C TYR A 603 12.18 28.73 -4.83
N LEU A 604 11.61 27.53 -4.84
CA LEU A 604 11.48 26.69 -3.65
C LEU A 604 12.76 25.88 -3.40
N LYS A 605 13.51 26.27 -2.37
CA LYS A 605 14.85 25.71 -2.09
C LYS A 605 14.86 24.27 -1.59
N ASN A 606 13.74 23.82 -1.02
CA ASN A 606 13.55 22.48 -0.47
C ASN A 606 12.82 21.54 -1.45
N LEU A 607 12.40 22.04 -2.62
CA LEU A 607 11.61 21.26 -3.57
C LEU A 607 12.48 20.16 -4.20
N ARG A 608 12.08 18.92 -3.99
CA ARG A 608 12.77 17.69 -4.39
C ARG A 608 12.02 16.98 -5.51
N LYS A 609 10.68 17.01 -5.55
CA LYS A 609 9.90 16.33 -6.60
C LYS A 609 8.88 17.27 -7.22
N ILE A 610 8.88 17.28 -8.54
CA ILE A 610 7.86 17.96 -9.35
C ILE A 610 7.26 16.94 -10.31
N SER A 611 5.94 16.79 -10.26
CA SER A 611 5.16 16.03 -11.22
C SER A 611 4.13 16.94 -11.88
N VAL A 612 4.17 17.02 -13.20
CA VAL A 612 3.17 17.69 -14.07
C VAL A 612 2.79 16.76 -15.23
N GLU A 613 2.83 15.45 -14.97
CA GLU A 613 2.45 14.40 -15.92
C GLU A 613 1.02 14.64 -16.47
N ARG A 614 0.75 14.24 -17.72
CA ARG A 614 -0.61 14.27 -18.31
C ARG A 614 -1.23 15.68 -18.24
N ASN A 615 -0.50 16.66 -18.77
CA ASN A 615 -0.95 18.04 -18.94
C ASN A 615 -0.91 18.45 -20.43
N GLN A 616 -0.95 19.75 -20.74
CA GLN A 616 -0.93 20.29 -22.10
C GLN A 616 0.34 21.11 -22.38
N ILE A 617 1.43 20.83 -21.66
CA ILE A 617 2.67 21.61 -21.68
C ILE A 617 3.38 21.44 -23.02
N ARG A 618 3.78 22.56 -23.64
CA ARG A 618 4.48 22.57 -24.94
C ARG A 618 5.97 22.88 -24.85
N TYR A 619 6.36 23.64 -23.84
CA TYR A 619 7.72 24.10 -23.62
C TYR A 619 8.01 24.11 -22.12
N VAL A 620 9.24 23.77 -21.75
CA VAL A 620 9.69 23.83 -20.35
C VAL A 620 10.96 24.66 -20.30
N TYR A 621 10.89 25.83 -19.66
CA TYR A 621 12.04 26.70 -19.43
C TYR A 621 12.10 27.05 -17.95
N MET A 622 12.96 26.37 -17.20
CA MET A 622 13.03 26.49 -15.73
C MET A 622 14.44 26.84 -15.28
N ASN A 623 14.56 27.87 -14.44
CA ASN A 623 15.83 28.29 -13.84
C ASN A 623 15.76 28.15 -12.33
N PHE A 624 16.18 26.99 -11.82
CA PHE A 624 16.12 26.67 -10.40
C PHE A 624 17.18 27.47 -9.63
N ILE A 625 16.78 28.04 -8.49
CA ILE A 625 17.72 28.75 -7.60
C ILE A 625 18.49 27.81 -6.66
N SER A 626 18.13 26.53 -6.65
CA SER A 626 18.65 25.48 -5.78
C SER A 626 18.87 24.19 -6.58
N SER A 627 19.81 23.36 -6.14
CA SER A 627 20.10 22.03 -6.71
C SER A 627 19.33 20.90 -5.99
N SER A 628 18.26 21.23 -5.27
CA SER A 628 17.47 20.29 -4.44
C SER A 628 16.63 19.30 -5.24
N LEU A 629 16.30 19.61 -6.49
CA LEU A 629 15.41 18.79 -7.31
C LEU A 629 16.02 17.40 -7.55
N GLU A 630 15.30 16.36 -7.14
CA GLU A 630 15.62 14.95 -7.32
C GLU A 630 14.82 14.33 -8.46
N VAL A 631 13.54 14.71 -8.62
CA VAL A 631 12.67 14.12 -9.64
C VAL A 631 11.87 15.15 -10.41
N PHE A 632 11.91 15.00 -11.73
CA PHE A 632 11.14 15.81 -12.65
C PHE A 632 10.33 14.94 -13.61
N LYS A 633 9.02 14.83 -13.37
CA LYS A 633 8.07 14.08 -14.20
C LYS A 633 7.23 15.03 -15.04
N VAL A 634 7.47 15.00 -16.35
CA VAL A 634 6.76 15.82 -17.35
C VAL A 634 6.24 14.97 -18.52
N ASN A 635 6.13 13.67 -18.30
CA ASN A 635 5.64 12.69 -19.27
C ASN A 635 4.18 12.92 -19.67
N CYS A 636 3.78 12.35 -20.80
CA CYS A 636 2.42 12.47 -21.35
C CYS A 636 1.99 13.94 -21.55
N ASN A 637 2.85 14.76 -22.15
CA ASN A 637 2.59 16.16 -22.47
C ASN A 637 2.76 16.41 -23.98
N LYS A 638 2.89 17.67 -24.39
CA LYS A 638 3.12 18.09 -25.80
C LYS A 638 4.47 18.78 -25.95
N ILE A 639 5.46 18.44 -25.12
CA ILE A 639 6.72 19.17 -24.99
C ILE A 639 7.54 19.01 -26.27
N LYS A 640 7.90 20.14 -26.88
CA LYS A 640 8.74 20.22 -28.08
C LYS A 640 10.19 20.56 -27.75
N GLU A 641 10.39 21.32 -26.69
CA GLU A 641 11.70 21.76 -26.21
C GLU A 641 11.69 21.92 -24.69
N ILE A 642 12.83 21.59 -24.08
CA ILE A 642 13.11 21.73 -22.66
C ILE A 642 14.46 22.42 -22.47
N GLN A 643 14.53 23.34 -21.50
CA GLN A 643 15.76 23.90 -20.96
C GLN A 643 15.62 24.02 -19.44
N LEU A 644 16.49 23.33 -18.71
CA LEU A 644 16.62 23.47 -17.27
C LEU A 644 17.98 24.10 -16.95
N THR A 645 18.00 24.98 -15.96
CA THR A 645 19.24 25.56 -15.42
C THR A 645 19.23 25.43 -13.90
N PHE A 646 20.41 25.15 -13.34
CA PHE A 646 20.65 25.00 -11.91
C PHE A 646 21.86 25.86 -11.51
N PRO A 647 22.05 26.12 -10.20
CA PRO A 647 23.30 26.71 -9.71
C PRO A 647 24.51 25.85 -10.06
N GLU A 648 25.69 26.47 -10.20
CA GLU A 648 26.94 25.78 -10.54
C GLU A 648 27.35 24.79 -9.43
N SER A 649 26.96 23.53 -9.57
CA SER A 649 27.30 22.45 -8.63
C SER A 649 27.01 21.06 -9.22
N VAL A 650 27.35 20.01 -8.45
CA VAL A 650 26.70 18.71 -8.64
C VAL A 650 25.23 18.85 -8.24
N THR A 651 24.31 18.34 -9.06
CA THR A 651 22.87 18.39 -8.79
C THR A 651 22.39 17.16 -8.03
N ASN A 652 21.25 17.25 -7.35
CA ASN A 652 20.59 16.10 -6.73
C ASN A 652 19.68 15.31 -7.68
N LEU A 653 19.60 15.68 -8.96
CA LEU A 653 18.69 15.06 -9.92
C LEU A 653 18.95 13.56 -10.06
N LEU A 654 17.92 12.75 -9.78
CA LEU A 654 17.90 11.29 -9.76
C LEU A 654 17.08 10.71 -10.92
N SER A 655 15.95 11.32 -11.27
CA SER A 655 15.07 10.84 -12.36
C SER A 655 14.45 11.99 -13.15
N VAL A 656 14.47 11.85 -14.47
CA VAL A 656 13.76 12.73 -15.42
C VAL A 656 12.91 11.87 -16.35
N ASP A 657 11.60 12.07 -16.28
CA ASP A 657 10.65 11.40 -17.18
C ASP A 657 10.07 12.40 -18.19
N LEU A 658 10.49 12.24 -19.43
CA LEU A 658 10.11 13.01 -20.61
C LEU A 658 9.36 12.13 -21.62
N SER A 659 8.91 10.95 -21.22
CA SER A 659 8.22 10.02 -22.12
C SER A 659 6.89 10.57 -22.65
N ALA A 660 6.41 10.03 -23.78
CA ALA A 660 5.15 10.42 -24.41
C ALA A 660 5.04 11.95 -24.60
N ASN A 661 6.02 12.52 -25.32
CA ASN A 661 6.12 13.94 -25.64
C ASN A 661 6.40 14.13 -27.14
N ARG A 662 6.75 15.36 -27.57
CA ARG A 662 6.96 15.74 -28.97
C ARG A 662 8.36 16.31 -29.20
N LEU A 663 9.36 15.84 -28.44
CA LEU A 663 10.74 16.31 -28.56
C LEU A 663 11.30 15.96 -29.94
N LYS A 664 11.91 16.95 -30.60
CA LYS A 664 12.58 16.75 -31.90
C LYS A 664 14.08 16.50 -31.78
N ARG A 665 14.65 16.88 -30.64
CA ARG A 665 16.06 16.74 -30.29
C ARG A 665 16.18 16.72 -28.78
N PHE A 666 17.21 16.09 -28.26
CA PHE A 666 17.52 16.07 -26.84
C PHE A 666 19.04 16.03 -26.63
N SER A 667 19.52 16.71 -25.59
CA SER A 667 20.90 16.58 -25.12
C SER A 667 20.92 16.75 -23.61
N MET A 668 21.96 16.23 -22.95
CA MET A 668 22.11 16.39 -21.50
C MET A 668 22.19 17.86 -21.08
N ALA A 669 22.71 18.75 -21.94
CA ALA A 669 22.74 20.19 -21.70
C ALA A 669 21.34 20.83 -21.56
N MET A 670 20.32 20.27 -22.24
CA MET A 670 18.94 20.74 -22.15
C MET A 670 18.29 20.50 -20.79
N ILE A 671 18.81 19.55 -20.00
CA ILE A 671 18.42 19.35 -18.61
C ILE A 671 19.42 19.96 -17.63
N GLY A 672 20.39 20.75 -18.12
CA GLY A 672 21.34 21.48 -17.30
C GLY A 672 22.71 20.83 -17.14
N HIS A 673 22.99 19.69 -17.78
CA HIS A 673 24.30 19.04 -17.69
C HIS A 673 25.36 19.73 -18.56
N ASN A 674 26.38 20.31 -17.94
CA ASN A 674 27.47 20.99 -18.63
C ASN A 674 28.73 21.04 -17.75
N ASP A 675 29.78 21.72 -18.22
CA ASP A 675 31.07 21.81 -17.51
C ASP A 675 30.98 22.41 -16.10
N ARG A 676 29.91 23.13 -15.78
CA ARG A 676 29.70 23.79 -14.47
C ARG A 676 28.65 23.10 -13.62
N THR A 677 27.80 22.27 -14.22
CA THR A 677 26.65 21.65 -13.55
C THR A 677 26.57 20.16 -13.91
N LEU A 678 26.72 19.29 -12.91
CA LEU A 678 26.93 17.86 -13.14
C LEU A 678 25.82 16.99 -12.55
N HIS A 679 25.20 16.14 -13.38
CA HIS A 679 24.14 15.20 -12.97
C HIS A 679 24.72 13.82 -12.64
N ASN A 680 25.74 13.77 -11.77
CA ASN A 680 26.45 12.53 -11.46
C ASN A 680 25.57 11.47 -10.81
N ASN A 681 24.46 11.90 -10.20
CA ASN A 681 23.49 11.03 -9.54
C ASN A 681 22.22 10.84 -10.35
N LEU A 682 22.16 11.20 -11.64
CA LEU A 682 21.00 10.87 -12.45
C LEU A 682 21.01 9.36 -12.70
N TYR A 683 19.97 8.67 -12.27
CA TYR A 683 19.80 7.22 -12.39
C TYR A 683 18.86 6.87 -13.53
N GLU A 684 17.85 7.69 -13.81
CA GLU A 684 16.82 7.39 -14.77
C GLU A 684 16.56 8.59 -15.68
N LEU A 685 16.65 8.37 -16.99
CA LEU A 685 16.19 9.29 -18.02
C LEU A 685 15.29 8.54 -18.99
N VAL A 686 14.02 8.94 -19.05
CA VAL A 686 13.01 8.28 -19.88
C VAL A 686 12.62 9.18 -21.05
N LEU A 687 12.89 8.74 -22.28
CA LEU A 687 12.57 9.45 -23.53
C LEU A 687 11.65 8.65 -24.46
N SER A 688 11.10 7.53 -24.01
CA SER A 688 10.18 6.70 -24.80
C SER A 688 9.00 7.49 -25.35
N GLU A 689 8.43 7.05 -26.47
CA GLU A 689 7.24 7.65 -27.08
C GLU A 689 7.40 9.15 -27.45
N ASN A 690 8.63 9.56 -27.77
CA ASN A 690 8.90 10.82 -28.47
C ASN A 690 9.09 10.53 -29.97
N GLU A 691 7.99 10.56 -30.73
CA GLU A 691 7.95 10.12 -32.14
C GLU A 691 8.91 10.90 -33.08
N PHE A 692 9.30 12.12 -32.70
CA PHE A 692 10.20 12.95 -33.50
C PHE A 692 11.69 12.83 -33.13
N LEU A 693 12.06 12.04 -32.10
CA LEU A 693 13.46 11.74 -31.81
C LEU A 693 13.96 10.65 -32.76
N SER A 694 15.04 10.93 -33.48
CA SER A 694 15.65 9.97 -34.40
C SER A 694 16.55 8.98 -33.69
N ASP A 695 16.78 7.81 -34.30
CA ASP A 695 17.68 6.78 -33.75
C ASP A 695 19.12 7.31 -33.68
N GLU A 696 19.49 8.23 -34.58
CA GLU A 696 20.78 8.91 -34.60
C GLU A 696 20.96 9.82 -33.38
N ASP A 697 19.94 10.62 -33.03
CA ASP A 697 19.97 11.47 -31.83
C ASP A 697 20.19 10.65 -30.56
N ILE A 698 19.55 9.48 -30.50
CA ILE A 698 19.64 8.56 -29.36
C ILE A 698 21.00 7.87 -29.30
N SER A 699 21.55 7.48 -30.46
CA SER A 699 22.90 6.94 -30.56
C SER A 699 23.93 7.96 -30.06
N ILE A 700 23.84 9.22 -30.50
CA ILE A 700 24.70 10.30 -30.03
C ILE A 700 24.54 10.51 -28.52
N LEU A 701 23.30 10.62 -28.03
CA LEU A 701 23.00 10.79 -26.61
C LEU A 701 23.63 9.68 -25.78
N SER A 702 23.52 8.42 -26.22
CA SER A 702 24.03 7.25 -25.49
C SER A 702 25.53 7.33 -25.19
N THR A 703 26.31 7.97 -26.08
CA THR A 703 27.76 8.19 -25.88
C THR A 703 28.08 9.30 -24.88
N GLN A 704 27.12 10.19 -24.63
CA GLN A 704 27.26 11.38 -23.77
C GLN A 704 26.64 11.19 -22.38
N LEU A 705 25.92 10.09 -22.16
CA LEU A 705 25.32 9.79 -20.86
C LEU A 705 26.40 9.58 -19.79
N PRO A 706 26.26 10.21 -18.61
CA PRO A 706 27.08 9.88 -17.46
C PRO A 706 26.99 8.37 -17.17
N LYS A 707 28.09 7.76 -16.69
CA LYS A 707 28.16 6.32 -16.36
C LYS A 707 27.10 5.87 -15.34
N SER A 708 26.51 6.80 -14.60
CA SER A 708 25.46 6.57 -13.61
C SER A 708 24.05 6.48 -14.21
N VAL A 709 23.82 7.01 -15.41
CA VAL A 709 22.47 7.15 -15.97
C VAL A 709 22.02 5.88 -16.67
N GLN A 710 20.94 5.28 -16.17
CA GLN A 710 20.14 4.38 -16.98
C GLN A 710 19.19 5.20 -17.85
N PHE A 711 19.07 4.77 -19.09
CA PHE A 711 18.32 5.47 -20.12
C PHE A 711 17.33 4.52 -20.76
N MET A 712 16.07 4.95 -20.85
CA MET A 712 14.99 4.20 -21.50
C MET A 712 14.47 4.95 -22.73
N TRP A 713 14.52 4.30 -23.89
CA TRP A 713 13.96 4.82 -25.14
C TRP A 713 13.35 3.72 -26.03
N GLY A 714 12.30 4.09 -26.79
CA GLY A 714 11.59 3.25 -27.74
C GLY A 714 10.46 4.03 -28.44
N LYS A 715 10.21 3.75 -29.73
CA LYS A 715 9.11 4.36 -30.52
C LYS A 715 7.79 3.62 -30.28
N LYS A 716 6.66 4.32 -30.44
CA LYS A 716 5.31 3.76 -30.35
C LYS A 716 5.00 2.98 -31.62
N GLU A 717 5.28 1.68 -31.67
CA GLU A 717 4.81 0.84 -32.78
C GLU A 717 3.30 0.54 -32.62
N ALA A 718 2.60 0.54 -33.75
CA ALA A 718 1.16 0.65 -33.86
C ALA A 718 0.41 -0.65 -33.48
N THR A 719 -0.37 -0.62 -32.39
CA THR A 719 -1.73 -1.18 -32.27
C THR A 719 -2.32 -0.85 -30.88
N PRO A 720 -3.65 -0.69 -30.71
CA PRO A 720 -4.25 -0.26 -29.44
C PRO A 720 -4.33 -1.36 -28.37
N TYR A 721 -3.89 -2.59 -28.67
CA TYR A 721 -4.01 -3.73 -27.78
C TYR A 721 -2.69 -4.53 -27.80
N LEU A 722 -2.13 -4.76 -26.60
CA LEU A 722 -0.93 -5.57 -26.25
C LEU A 722 0.40 -4.82 -26.05
N HIS A 723 0.66 -4.46 -24.78
CA HIS A 723 1.77 -4.98 -23.97
C HIS A 723 2.86 -5.83 -24.65
N ASN A 724 3.75 -5.21 -25.45
CA ASN A 724 5.10 -5.70 -25.71
C ASN A 724 5.87 -4.63 -26.50
N SER A 725 6.39 -3.62 -25.82
CA SER A 725 7.31 -2.66 -26.44
C SER A 725 8.73 -3.02 -26.02
N VAL A 726 9.59 -3.31 -27.00
CA VAL A 726 11.03 -3.51 -26.80
C VAL A 726 11.65 -2.13 -26.61
N TYR A 727 12.04 -1.80 -25.38
CA TYR A 727 12.82 -0.58 -25.11
C TYR A 727 14.31 -0.91 -25.17
N ALA A 728 15.10 -0.04 -25.82
CA ALA A 728 16.54 -0.09 -25.70
C ALA A 728 16.93 0.38 -24.29
N ILE A 729 17.44 -0.54 -23.48
CA ILE A 729 18.08 -0.26 -22.20
C ILE A 729 19.58 -0.44 -22.41
N ASN A 730 20.38 0.57 -22.08
CA ASN A 730 21.82 0.39 -22.03
C ASN A 730 22.17 -0.54 -20.86
N GLU A 731 22.79 -1.69 -21.14
CA GLU A 731 23.33 -2.58 -20.10
C GLU A 731 24.48 -1.86 -19.38
N LEU A 732 24.25 -1.44 -18.14
CA LEU A 732 25.34 -0.98 -17.27
C LEU A 732 25.83 -2.12 -16.38
N PRO A 733 27.13 -2.46 -16.40
CA PRO A 733 27.69 -3.37 -15.41
C PRO A 733 27.58 -2.75 -14.00
N ASN A 734 27.12 -3.55 -13.04
CA ASN A 734 27.00 -3.25 -11.60
C ASN A 734 25.72 -2.54 -11.10
N ARG A 735 24.61 -2.51 -11.86
CA ARG A 735 23.32 -2.01 -11.33
C ARG A 735 22.16 -2.98 -11.54
N TYR A 736 21.16 -2.87 -10.67
CA TYR A 736 20.17 -3.91 -10.36
C TYR A 736 19.05 -4.13 -11.39
N LEU A 737 19.02 -3.40 -12.52
CA LEU A 737 17.88 -3.41 -13.45
C LEU A 737 18.21 -4.14 -14.77
N VAL A 738 17.25 -4.92 -15.29
CA VAL A 738 17.38 -5.78 -16.49
C VAL A 738 16.47 -5.29 -17.63
N ARG A 739 16.81 -5.69 -18.86
CA ARG A 739 16.10 -5.45 -20.14
C ARG A 739 14.57 -5.59 -20.02
N ARG A 740 13.82 -4.63 -20.58
CA ARG A 740 12.36 -4.57 -20.58
C ARG A 740 11.78 -5.36 -21.76
N GLU A 741 11.21 -6.54 -21.47
CA GLU A 741 10.09 -7.11 -22.23
C GLU A 741 8.86 -6.95 -21.33
N ILE A 742 7.89 -6.11 -21.72
CA ILE A 742 6.67 -5.90 -20.92
C ILE A 742 5.61 -6.92 -21.34
N PHE A 743 5.37 -7.94 -20.53
CA PHE A 743 4.19 -8.79 -20.64
C PHE A 743 2.90 -8.13 -20.10
N SER A 744 1.77 -8.63 -20.60
CA SER A 744 0.40 -8.11 -20.43
C SER A 744 -0.22 -8.38 -19.07
N GLY A 745 -0.94 -7.40 -18.50
CA GLY A 745 -1.74 -7.55 -17.28
C GLY A 745 -3.12 -6.87 -17.41
N PRO A 746 -4.20 -7.44 -16.83
CA PRO A 746 -5.59 -7.22 -17.27
C PRO A 746 -6.37 -6.15 -16.50
N TYR A 747 -5.74 -5.06 -16.05
CA TYR A 747 -6.45 -3.96 -15.37
C TYR A 747 -6.66 -2.77 -16.29
N ALA A 748 -7.68 -2.90 -17.15
CA ALA A 748 -8.37 -1.76 -17.72
C ALA A 748 -9.22 -1.14 -16.59
N PHE A 749 -8.88 0.08 -16.16
CA PHE A 749 -9.80 0.91 -15.39
C PHE A 749 -10.45 1.91 -16.35
N ASP A 750 -11.74 1.67 -16.59
CA ASP A 750 -12.81 2.52 -17.12
C ASP A 750 -12.43 3.65 -18.07
N SER A 751 -12.52 3.33 -19.36
CA SER A 751 -12.99 4.25 -20.39
C SER A 751 -14.52 4.34 -20.30
N ASP A 752 -15.06 5.17 -19.41
CA ASP A 752 -16.46 5.62 -19.47
C ASP A 752 -16.61 6.99 -18.78
N MET A 753 -16.52 8.05 -19.57
CA MET A 753 -17.24 9.34 -19.45
C MET A 753 -16.72 10.32 -20.52
N GLU A 754 -16.89 9.95 -21.79
CA GLU A 754 -17.01 10.92 -22.89
C GLU A 754 -18.25 10.50 -23.72
N SER A 755 -19.43 10.62 -23.12
CA SER A 755 -20.69 10.75 -23.84
C SER A 755 -21.65 11.55 -22.96
N GLY A 756 -21.93 12.78 -23.37
CA GLY A 756 -22.72 13.73 -22.61
C GLY A 756 -22.82 15.08 -23.31
N GLU A 757 -23.43 15.06 -24.49
CA GLU A 757 -24.32 16.10 -25.05
C GLU A 757 -23.94 17.57 -24.79
N ASP A 758 -23.16 18.15 -25.71
CA ASP A 758 -23.32 19.56 -26.08
C ASP A 758 -24.47 19.65 -27.10
N MET A 759 -25.70 19.78 -26.60
CA MET A 759 -26.82 20.31 -27.38
C MET A 759 -26.73 21.84 -27.38
N ASP A 760 -25.98 22.38 -28.34
CA ASP A 760 -26.15 23.78 -28.73
C ASP A 760 -27.46 23.93 -29.50
N SER A 761 -28.36 24.71 -28.91
CA SER A 761 -29.64 25.11 -29.47
C SER A 761 -29.47 25.97 -30.72
N ASP A 762 -30.14 25.56 -31.79
CA ASP A 762 -30.38 26.33 -33.01
C ASP A 762 -30.93 27.74 -32.71
N GLY A 763 -30.20 28.74 -33.18
CA GLY A 763 -30.72 30.07 -33.46
C GLY A 763 -30.94 30.20 -34.97
N GLU A 764 -32.21 30.23 -35.37
CA GLU A 764 -32.69 30.50 -36.72
C GLU A 764 -31.98 31.71 -37.36
N LEU A 765 -31.39 31.54 -38.54
CA LEU A 765 -31.34 32.59 -39.56
C LEU A 765 -31.45 31.99 -40.97
N GLU A 766 -32.51 32.45 -41.61
CA GLU A 766 -32.99 32.28 -42.97
C GLU A 766 -32.00 32.51 -44.13
N MET A 767 -32.36 31.88 -45.26
CA MET A 767 -32.20 32.29 -46.67
C MET A 767 -30.82 32.19 -47.36
N GLY A 768 -30.80 31.44 -48.47
CA GLY A 768 -29.77 31.60 -49.51
C GLY A 768 -29.65 30.43 -50.50
N SER A 769 -30.48 30.45 -51.54
CA SER A 769 -30.46 29.62 -52.74
C SER A 769 -29.21 29.82 -53.64
N GLY A 770 -28.84 28.80 -54.41
CA GLY A 770 -27.97 28.85 -55.60
C GLY A 770 -27.15 27.56 -55.73
N GLU A 771 -27.54 26.57 -56.54
CA GLU A 771 -27.35 26.43 -58.01
C GLU A 771 -25.95 25.91 -58.40
N ASP A 772 -25.92 25.21 -59.54
CA ASP A 772 -24.84 24.50 -60.26
C ASP A 772 -24.71 23.00 -59.88
N GLU A 773 -25.39 22.04 -60.52
CA GLU A 773 -25.44 21.61 -61.94
C GLU A 773 -24.08 21.27 -62.57
N ASP A 774 -23.88 19.96 -62.84
CA ASP A 774 -23.36 19.34 -64.09
C ASP A 774 -22.86 17.91 -63.77
N LEU A 775 -23.61 16.84 -64.06
CA LEU A 775 -23.86 16.17 -65.36
C LEU A 775 -22.65 15.41 -65.94
N ASP A 776 -22.82 14.08 -65.99
CA ASP A 776 -22.53 13.13 -67.09
C ASP A 776 -21.99 11.79 -66.54
N ILE A 777 -22.81 10.74 -66.41
CA ILE A 777 -23.46 9.84 -67.40
C ILE A 777 -22.54 8.68 -67.85
N ASP A 778 -23.14 7.49 -67.75
CA ASP A 778 -22.85 6.20 -68.39
C ASP A 778 -21.68 5.36 -67.85
N SER A 779 -21.79 4.04 -67.63
CA SER A 779 -22.87 3.09 -67.93
C SER A 779 -22.55 1.71 -67.33
N ASN A 780 -23.59 0.89 -67.23
CA ASN A 780 -23.62 -0.57 -67.33
C ASN A 780 -23.56 -1.48 -66.08
N GLU A 781 -24.71 -2.17 -65.95
CA GLU A 781 -24.94 -3.57 -65.57
C GLU A 781 -24.63 -3.93 -64.09
N GLY A 782 -25.54 -4.47 -63.30
CA GLY A 782 -26.74 -5.24 -63.60
C GLY A 782 -26.74 -6.48 -62.71
N ASP A 783 -27.64 -6.44 -61.73
CA ASP A 783 -28.40 -7.58 -61.21
C ASP A 783 -27.83 -8.60 -60.19
N TYR A 784 -28.59 -8.63 -59.08
CA TYR A 784 -29.10 -9.73 -58.27
C TYR A 784 -28.19 -10.58 -57.36
N SER A 785 -28.54 -10.49 -56.07
CA SER A 785 -28.71 -11.55 -55.06
C SER A 785 -27.59 -12.58 -54.88
N ASP A 786 -27.09 -12.77 -53.66
CA ASP A 786 -27.72 -13.70 -52.70
C ASP A 786 -26.97 -13.70 -51.35
N SER A 787 -27.74 -14.11 -50.34
CA SER A 787 -27.40 -14.68 -49.03
C SER A 787 -25.94 -15.05 -48.67
N GLY A 788 -25.57 -14.75 -47.42
CA GLY A 788 -24.39 -15.25 -46.70
C GLY A 788 -24.20 -14.57 -45.36
#